data_AF-A0A5J4UQP7-F1
#
_entry.id   AF-A0A5J4UQP7-F1
#
_cell.length_a   1.000
_cell.length_b   1.000
_cell.length_c   1.000
_cell.angle_alpha   90.00
_cell.angle_beta   90.00
_cell.angle_gamma   90.00
#
_symmetry.space_group_name_H-M   'P 1'
#
loop_
_entity.id
_entity.type
_entity.pdbx_description
1 polymer ?
#
loop_
_entity_poly.entity_id
_entity_poly.type
_entity_poly.pdbx_seq_one_letter_code
_entity_poly.pdbx_strand_id
1 'polypeptide(L)'
;MATEEFSKNKSNQQTNVKCETLEKGPKRKYTRNSKADEKAKEMIDQMINEQTNEQSNEPSNRQIIEEKYDEHISELRNQHGGTDKEQDERSYLIYRLERNREDNIFEEVMQPLVELYMQEKDSKTIIERVKDAMINTVNYTKMGQQEGKKQQITGKLINLSLMDEDNLCVVDIDIHKDKSIEEIDKIRQNLIDSHPPNVGSVKTAHGGLHIYCNRNFYLLPFNRNVKVALTDSFESDIFAQMTKYKIENGQETKELVQNRVVAPNTAIRETKNNLRVTLKYEAVNDWENASHLTSLREILDKWNIDIEMSYKDYAQQQHDRIYGVQINDDGAIEQMSDELAQACVDGLKNLEIHNYPQPINMEVSLLSIFCGLYGITNESIRAEGMKNISQFNKLSANADKNYGQTSSNGERKPNPWILTKILRYHNKEYYEQIIKPLLKKNYEAKKKEKQILFNETLVPNKIDLTYDFILLDMQEKASNGEYENEEQIVMDLTRLLVYYEGETEDICAIKGYDAICDTQVIYHKLEGTVYKQLEKININFKNKKTDEKDNSKPITVKQIFKKYASKFVKKGCKFISEDPKILTVFQGYKYKKLDIIDYECLQMYFDLIKETIAAGDERVYEYILNWMAWLIQNPRKKSRAAIVLQDRQGIGKNRFTDVIAELTSRYSCSNITNIDEFTGRFNSVVENKMFAVLNEMMNYNDSKKGVATVMKSIISDLTIRINEKNQPRRTAENVMNIIYVTNADMPVQLDTDDRRHLICACKTVHQVTEEHKEDVDYFNELSQSYTQ
;
A
#
# COMPACT_ATOMS: atom_id res chain seq x y z
N MET A 1 -86.96 26.39 3.32
CA MET A 1 -87.59 25.64 2.21
C MET A 1 -86.52 24.74 1.62
N ALA A 2 -86.84 23.44 1.53
CA ALA A 2 -86.09 22.32 0.92
C ALA A 2 -84.75 21.94 1.60
N THR A 3 -84.69 20.89 2.46
CA THR A 3 -84.37 19.45 2.17
C THR A 3 -82.95 19.28 1.63
N GLU A 4 -82.02 18.50 2.21
CA GLU A 4 -82.13 17.11 2.68
C GLU A 4 -80.90 16.70 3.53
N GLU A 5 -81.03 15.55 4.19
CA GLU A 5 -80.23 14.95 5.26
C GLU A 5 -79.14 13.96 4.79
N PHE A 6 -78.10 13.76 5.63
CA PHE A 6 -77.28 12.53 5.85
C PHE A 6 -76.54 11.86 4.65
N SER A 7 -75.33 11.27 4.72
CA SER A 7 -74.53 10.66 5.79
C SER A 7 -73.05 10.46 5.36
N LYS A 8 -72.23 10.09 6.36
CA LYS A 8 -70.78 9.82 6.37
C LYS A 8 -70.29 8.75 5.38
N ASN A 9 -69.04 8.93 4.89
CA ASN A 9 -68.07 7.82 4.80
C ASN A 9 -66.61 8.34 4.90
N LYS A 10 -65.78 7.59 5.65
CA LYS A 10 -64.34 7.81 5.90
C LYS A 10 -63.49 7.28 4.74
N SER A 11 -62.41 7.97 4.35
CA SER A 11 -61.03 7.44 4.37
C SER A 11 -60.02 8.47 3.82
N ASN A 12 -58.78 8.37 4.31
CA ASN A 12 -57.65 9.29 4.20
C ASN A 12 -57.36 9.88 2.80
N GLN A 13 -57.09 11.20 2.74
CA GLN A 13 -56.26 11.80 1.71
C GLN A 13 -55.27 12.79 2.34
N GLN A 14 -53.98 12.47 2.19
CA GLN A 14 -52.85 13.38 2.44
C GLN A 14 -52.88 14.50 1.41
N THR A 15 -52.84 15.74 1.88
CA THR A 15 -52.69 16.95 1.06
C THR A 15 -51.22 17.22 0.76
N ASN A 16 -50.89 17.21 -0.54
CA ASN A 16 -49.62 17.59 -1.13
C ASN A 16 -49.30 19.07 -0.88
N VAL A 17 -48.09 19.35 -0.38
CA VAL A 17 -47.49 20.69 -0.37
C VAL A 17 -46.72 20.90 -1.68
N LYS A 18 -46.97 22.07 -2.31
CA LYS A 18 -46.34 22.58 -3.53
C LYS A 18 -44.84 22.79 -3.33
N CYS A 19 -44.02 22.30 -4.27
CA CYS A 19 -42.64 22.74 -4.46
C CYS A 19 -42.61 23.96 -5.39
N GLU A 20 -41.99 25.04 -4.96
CA GLU A 20 -41.50 26.11 -5.84
C GLU A 20 -40.13 25.74 -6.40
N THR A 21 -40.01 25.80 -7.73
CA THR A 21 -38.78 25.67 -8.50
C THR A 21 -38.03 27.00 -8.55
N LEU A 22 -36.76 27.01 -8.14
CA LEU A 22 -35.82 28.10 -8.42
C LEU A 22 -34.75 27.65 -9.42
N GLU A 23 -34.54 28.49 -10.43
CA GLU A 23 -33.75 28.27 -11.65
C GLU A 23 -32.24 28.14 -11.39
N LYS A 24 -31.58 27.26 -12.15
CA LYS A 24 -30.11 27.18 -12.23
C LYS A 24 -29.57 28.26 -13.18
N GLY A 25 -28.78 29.19 -12.64
CA GLY A 25 -27.94 30.11 -13.42
C GLY A 25 -26.88 29.40 -14.27
N PRO A 26 -26.27 30.10 -15.25
CA PRO A 26 -25.54 29.50 -16.36
C PRO A 26 -24.20 28.87 -15.94
N LYS A 27 -23.99 27.62 -16.35
CA LYS A 27 -22.72 26.88 -16.24
C LYS A 27 -21.62 27.57 -17.06
N ARG A 28 -20.52 27.96 -16.42
CA ARG A 28 -19.24 28.15 -17.12
C ARG A 28 -18.64 26.79 -17.46
N LYS A 29 -18.28 26.62 -18.73
CA LYS A 29 -17.72 25.41 -19.34
C LYS A 29 -16.31 25.12 -18.79
N TYR A 30 -16.11 23.90 -18.27
CA TYR A 30 -14.83 23.20 -18.35
C TYR A 30 -15.08 21.91 -19.13
N THR A 31 -14.42 21.77 -20.27
CA THR A 31 -14.59 20.66 -21.21
C THR A 31 -13.47 19.65 -20.98
N ARG A 32 -13.82 18.43 -20.53
CA ARG A 32 -13.06 17.21 -20.85
C ARG A 32 -14.04 16.05 -20.90
N ASN A 33 -14.57 15.78 -22.09
CA ASN A 33 -15.36 14.58 -22.38
C ASN A 33 -14.39 13.44 -22.70
N SER A 34 -14.41 12.35 -21.92
CA SER A 34 -14.00 11.03 -22.41
C SER A 34 -15.26 10.20 -22.65
N LYS A 35 -15.61 10.00 -23.92
CA LYS A 35 -16.65 9.06 -24.40
C LYS A 35 -16.37 7.58 -24.06
N ALA A 36 -15.31 7.29 -23.30
CA ALA A 36 -14.84 5.95 -22.99
C ALA A 36 -15.59 5.29 -21.83
N ASP A 37 -16.03 6.07 -20.84
CA ASP A 37 -16.65 5.51 -19.61
C ASP A 37 -18.11 5.09 -19.80
N GLU A 38 -18.85 5.68 -20.74
CA GLU A 38 -20.23 5.27 -21.04
C GLU A 38 -20.29 3.97 -21.83
N LYS A 39 -19.36 3.75 -22.78
CA LYS A 39 -19.26 2.48 -23.54
C LYS A 39 -18.83 1.30 -22.67
N ALA A 40 -17.91 1.52 -21.74
CA ALA A 40 -17.47 0.50 -20.80
C ALA A 40 -18.61 0.07 -19.85
N LYS A 41 -19.46 1.01 -19.44
CA LYS A 41 -20.66 0.72 -18.67
C LYS A 41 -21.70 -0.07 -19.46
N GLU A 42 -21.98 0.34 -20.70
CA GLU A 42 -22.94 -0.38 -21.57
C GLU A 42 -22.51 -1.83 -21.87
N MET A 43 -21.21 -2.09 -22.03
CA MET A 43 -20.72 -3.45 -22.28
C MET A 43 -20.71 -4.34 -21.04
N ILE A 44 -20.47 -3.78 -19.85
CA ILE A 44 -20.60 -4.52 -18.58
C ILE A 44 -22.06 -4.93 -18.34
N ASP A 45 -23.00 -4.03 -18.65
CA ASP A 45 -24.43 -4.33 -18.57
C ASP A 45 -24.87 -5.36 -19.64
N GLN A 46 -24.24 -5.38 -20.82
CA GLN A 46 -24.43 -6.45 -21.82
C GLN A 46 -23.89 -7.80 -21.36
N MET A 47 -22.69 -7.85 -20.78
CA MET A 47 -22.09 -9.10 -20.28
C MET A 47 -22.86 -9.70 -19.09
N ILE A 48 -23.44 -8.86 -18.22
CA ILE A 48 -24.31 -9.31 -17.13
C ILE A 48 -25.59 -9.92 -17.72
N ASN A 49 -26.15 -9.34 -18.79
CA ASN A 49 -27.32 -9.88 -19.47
C ASN A 49 -27.03 -11.17 -20.26
N GLU A 50 -25.86 -11.32 -20.89
CA GLU A 50 -25.46 -12.53 -21.60
C GLU A 50 -25.25 -13.72 -20.63
N GLN A 51 -24.68 -13.49 -19.45
CA GLN A 51 -24.56 -14.51 -18.40
C GLN A 51 -25.91 -14.95 -17.81
N THR A 52 -26.99 -14.20 -18.04
CA THR A 52 -28.32 -14.57 -17.54
C THR A 52 -29.16 -15.35 -18.57
N ASN A 53 -28.73 -15.47 -19.83
CA ASN A 53 -29.57 -16.00 -20.92
C ASN A 53 -29.07 -17.23 -21.71
N GLU A 54 -27.91 -17.81 -21.41
CA GLU A 54 -27.48 -19.06 -22.07
C GLU A 54 -27.62 -20.28 -21.15
N GLN A 55 -28.87 -20.75 -21.03
CA GLN A 55 -29.15 -22.18 -20.88
C GLN A 55 -29.41 -22.76 -22.28
N SER A 56 -28.35 -23.11 -23.02
CA SER A 56 -28.45 -24.04 -24.16
C SER A 56 -27.09 -24.67 -24.49
N ASN A 57 -27.12 -25.96 -24.86
CA ASN A 57 -25.99 -26.89 -25.00
C ASN A 57 -24.94 -26.53 -26.09
N GLU A 58 -24.02 -25.58 -25.83
CA GLU A 58 -22.72 -25.51 -26.50
C GLU A 58 -21.57 -25.78 -25.50
N PRO A 59 -20.55 -26.58 -25.84
CA PRO A 59 -19.42 -26.83 -24.95
C PRO A 59 -18.59 -25.55 -24.76
N SER A 60 -18.18 -25.28 -23.53
CA SER A 60 -17.34 -24.12 -23.20
C SER A 60 -15.97 -24.19 -23.88
N ASN A 61 -15.33 -23.06 -24.20
CA ASN A 61 -13.98 -23.02 -24.79
C ASN A 61 -12.95 -23.87 -24.03
N ARG A 62 -13.07 -23.96 -22.70
CA ARG A 62 -12.21 -24.80 -21.86
C ARG A 62 -12.39 -26.30 -22.17
N GLN A 63 -13.61 -26.75 -22.44
CA GLN A 63 -13.87 -28.15 -22.81
C GLN A 63 -13.24 -28.52 -24.16
N ILE A 64 -13.29 -27.61 -25.14
CA ILE A 64 -12.65 -27.82 -26.45
C ILE A 64 -11.12 -27.92 -26.31
N ILE A 65 -10.52 -27.10 -25.44
CA ILE A 65 -9.08 -27.12 -25.15
C ILE A 65 -8.69 -28.38 -24.37
N GLU A 66 -9.48 -28.77 -23.36
CA GLU A 66 -9.29 -30.03 -22.62
C GLU A 66 -9.32 -31.24 -23.56
N GLU A 67 -10.29 -31.31 -24.49
CA GLU A 67 -10.41 -32.42 -25.45
C GLU A 67 -9.20 -32.48 -26.40
N LYS A 68 -8.75 -31.35 -26.95
CA LYS A 68 -7.55 -31.30 -27.81
C LYS A 68 -6.27 -31.67 -27.07
N TYR A 69 -6.13 -31.24 -25.82
CA TYR A 69 -4.97 -31.52 -25.00
C TYR A 69 -4.86 -33.02 -24.67
N ASP A 70 -6.00 -33.64 -24.35
CA ASP A 70 -6.08 -35.08 -24.09
C ASP A 70 -5.87 -35.90 -25.37
N GLU A 71 -6.36 -35.43 -26.52
CA GLU A 71 -6.10 -36.02 -27.84
C GLU A 71 -4.61 -36.01 -28.17
N HIS A 72 -3.90 -34.90 -27.91
CA HIS A 72 -2.45 -34.79 -28.14
C HIS A 72 -1.63 -35.76 -27.27
N ILE A 73 -1.98 -35.92 -25.99
CA ILE A 73 -1.34 -36.91 -25.10
C ILE A 73 -1.62 -38.34 -25.60
N SER A 74 -2.84 -38.60 -26.06
CA SER A 74 -3.23 -39.90 -26.62
C SER A 74 -2.44 -40.23 -27.89
N GLU A 75 -2.26 -39.27 -28.79
CA GLU A 75 -1.43 -39.43 -29.99
C GLU A 75 0.02 -39.76 -29.65
N LEU A 76 0.61 -39.06 -28.68
CA LEU A 76 1.97 -39.33 -28.21
C LEU A 76 2.11 -40.73 -27.61
N ARG A 77 1.10 -41.22 -26.88
CA ARG A 77 1.06 -42.58 -26.32
C ARG A 77 0.91 -43.66 -27.41
N ASN A 78 0.27 -43.33 -28.52
CA ASN A 78 -0.02 -44.28 -29.60
C ASN A 78 1.09 -44.35 -30.67
N GLN A 79 2.13 -43.50 -30.61
CA GLN A 79 3.29 -43.58 -31.50
C GLN A 79 4.21 -44.75 -31.13
N HIS A 80 4.40 -45.70 -32.06
CA HIS A 80 5.26 -46.87 -31.88
C HIS A 80 6.47 -46.82 -32.84
N GLY A 81 7.69 -47.04 -32.31
CA GLY A 81 8.96 -47.00 -33.03
C GLY A 81 9.86 -45.80 -32.68
N GLY A 82 11.19 -45.99 -32.79
CA GLY A 82 12.24 -45.02 -32.40
C GLY A 82 13.41 -45.69 -31.69
N THR A 83 14.53 -44.98 -31.52
CA THR A 83 15.66 -45.40 -30.68
C THR A 83 15.29 -45.31 -29.19
N ASP A 84 16.00 -46.04 -28.31
CA ASP A 84 15.73 -46.04 -26.86
C ASP A 84 15.72 -44.63 -26.26
N LYS A 85 16.57 -43.73 -26.76
CA LYS A 85 16.63 -42.32 -26.35
C LYS A 85 15.36 -41.54 -26.75
N GLU A 86 14.82 -41.79 -27.94
CA GLU A 86 13.59 -41.15 -28.41
C GLU A 86 12.35 -41.66 -27.67
N GLN A 87 12.37 -42.92 -27.22
CA GLN A 87 11.31 -43.48 -26.37
C GLN A 87 11.34 -42.90 -24.95
N ASP A 88 12.53 -42.72 -24.37
CA ASP A 88 12.70 -42.07 -23.07
C ASP A 88 12.31 -40.59 -23.11
N GLU A 89 12.70 -39.85 -24.17
CA GLU A 89 12.32 -38.45 -24.37
C GLU A 89 10.80 -38.29 -24.54
N ARG A 90 10.14 -39.16 -25.31
CA ARG A 90 8.67 -39.19 -25.45
C ARG A 90 7.98 -39.53 -24.12
N SER A 91 8.50 -40.51 -23.38
CA SER A 91 7.96 -40.89 -22.07
C SER A 91 8.07 -39.75 -21.06
N TYR A 92 9.21 -39.03 -21.07
CA TYR A 92 9.41 -37.84 -20.24
C TYR A 92 8.50 -36.68 -20.67
N LEU A 93 8.26 -36.50 -21.97
CA LEU A 93 7.35 -35.49 -22.50
C LEU A 93 5.90 -35.76 -22.10
N ILE A 94 5.42 -37.00 -22.24
CA ILE A 94 4.08 -37.42 -21.80
C ILE A 94 3.93 -37.18 -20.29
N TYR A 95 4.92 -37.61 -19.50
CA TYR A 95 4.94 -37.39 -18.06
C TYR A 95 4.86 -35.90 -17.68
N ARG A 96 5.56 -35.03 -18.43
CA ARG A 96 5.55 -33.58 -18.21
C ARG A 96 4.20 -32.95 -18.58
N LEU A 97 3.61 -33.34 -19.70
CA LEU A 97 2.31 -32.83 -20.17
C LEU A 97 1.17 -33.25 -19.22
N GLU A 98 1.19 -34.48 -18.71
CA GLU A 98 0.20 -34.97 -17.75
C GLU A 98 0.33 -34.31 -16.38
N ARG A 99 1.58 -34.13 -15.90
CA ARG A 99 1.84 -33.52 -14.60
C ARG A 99 1.45 -32.04 -14.53
N ASN A 100 1.51 -31.34 -15.66
CA ASN A 100 1.23 -29.90 -15.75
C ASN A 100 -0.08 -29.60 -16.49
N ARG A 101 -0.97 -30.59 -16.64
CA ARG A 101 -2.18 -30.50 -17.47
C ARG A 101 -3.06 -29.30 -17.13
N GLU A 102 -3.42 -29.13 -15.85
CA GLU A 102 -4.29 -28.01 -15.43
C GLU A 102 -3.62 -26.65 -15.62
N ASP A 103 -2.32 -26.54 -15.38
CA ASP A 103 -1.58 -25.29 -15.56
C ASP A 103 -1.48 -24.92 -17.05
N ASN A 104 -1.21 -25.90 -17.93
CA ASN A 104 -1.11 -25.67 -19.37
C ASN A 104 -2.47 -25.30 -19.98
N ILE A 105 -3.55 -25.98 -19.56
CA ILE A 105 -4.91 -25.65 -20.00
C ILE A 105 -5.33 -24.29 -19.47
N PHE A 106 -4.97 -23.94 -18.23
CA PHE A 106 -5.23 -22.63 -17.67
C PHE A 106 -4.50 -21.52 -18.44
N GLU A 107 -3.22 -21.70 -18.78
CA GLU A 107 -2.46 -20.76 -19.60
C GLU A 107 -3.09 -20.60 -21.00
N GLU A 108 -3.47 -21.69 -21.66
CA GLU A 108 -4.07 -21.69 -23.01
C GLU A 108 -5.48 -21.04 -23.01
N VAL A 109 -6.23 -21.18 -21.92
CA VAL A 109 -7.52 -20.48 -21.70
C VAL A 109 -7.32 -18.99 -21.43
N MET A 110 -6.23 -18.60 -20.75
CA MET A 110 -5.93 -17.21 -20.41
C MET A 110 -5.26 -16.45 -21.55
N GLN A 111 -4.65 -17.15 -22.50
CA GLN A 111 -3.87 -16.57 -23.60
C GLN A 111 -4.68 -15.59 -24.47
N PRO A 112 -5.93 -15.87 -24.89
CA PRO A 112 -6.74 -14.90 -25.64
C PRO A 112 -7.10 -13.64 -24.84
N LEU A 113 -7.31 -13.77 -23.52
CA LEU A 113 -7.63 -12.66 -22.62
C LEU A 113 -6.41 -11.78 -22.34
N VAL A 114 -5.22 -12.38 -22.22
CA VAL A 114 -3.95 -11.67 -22.13
C VAL A 114 -3.67 -10.96 -23.45
N GLU A 115 -3.84 -11.62 -24.60
CA GLU A 115 -3.68 -11.02 -25.92
C GLU A 115 -4.63 -9.83 -26.15
N LEU A 116 -5.91 -9.94 -25.72
CA LEU A 116 -6.88 -8.84 -25.75
C LEU A 116 -6.49 -7.67 -24.83
N TYR A 117 -6.01 -7.96 -23.62
CA TYR A 117 -5.54 -6.94 -22.67
C TYR A 117 -4.24 -6.26 -23.13
N MET A 118 -3.40 -6.96 -23.90
CA MET A 118 -2.16 -6.42 -24.48
C MET A 118 -2.40 -5.62 -25.77
N GLN A 119 -3.42 -5.97 -26.56
CA GLN A 119 -3.82 -5.20 -27.74
C GLN A 119 -4.27 -3.77 -27.38
N GLU A 120 -4.85 -3.54 -26.18
CA GLU A 120 -5.20 -2.20 -25.70
C GLU A 120 -4.00 -1.37 -25.21
N LYS A 121 -2.85 -1.98 -24.89
CA LYS A 121 -1.72 -1.31 -24.23
C LYS A 121 -0.53 -0.96 -25.13
N ASP A 122 -0.48 -1.42 -26.38
CA ASP A 122 0.76 -1.40 -27.17
C ASP A 122 0.67 -0.68 -28.54
N SER A 123 0.30 0.60 -28.52
CA SER A 123 0.28 1.47 -29.69
C SER A 123 1.61 2.20 -29.97
N LYS A 124 2.58 2.12 -29.05
CA LYS A 124 3.85 2.86 -29.16
C LYS A 124 4.78 2.24 -30.20
N THR A 125 5.37 3.09 -31.02
CA THR A 125 6.37 2.69 -32.02
C THR A 125 7.72 2.37 -31.36
N ILE A 126 8.62 1.65 -32.05
CA ILE A 126 9.96 1.34 -31.51
C ILE A 126 10.70 2.63 -31.14
N ILE A 127 10.65 3.67 -31.97
CA ILE A 127 11.36 4.92 -31.69
C ILE A 127 10.85 5.62 -30.41
N GLU A 128 9.55 5.55 -30.13
CA GLU A 128 8.96 6.09 -28.91
C GLU A 128 9.39 5.33 -27.66
N ARG A 129 9.58 4.01 -27.79
CA ARG A 129 10.03 3.13 -26.69
C ARG A 129 11.49 3.34 -26.33
N VAL A 130 12.36 3.53 -27.32
CA VAL A 130 13.83 3.60 -27.10
C VAL A 130 14.36 5.03 -26.95
N LYS A 131 13.52 6.06 -27.06
CA LYS A 131 13.93 7.48 -27.10
C LYS A 131 14.86 7.89 -25.94
N ASP A 132 14.56 7.45 -24.71
CA ASP A 132 15.31 7.79 -23.50
C ASP A 132 16.48 6.80 -23.23
N ALA A 133 16.58 5.75 -24.04
CA ALA A 133 17.61 4.72 -23.98
C ALA A 133 18.69 4.85 -25.07
N MET A 134 18.61 5.87 -25.93
CA MET A 134 19.57 6.09 -27.03
C MET A 134 20.85 6.78 -26.55
N ILE A 135 22.00 6.17 -26.86
CA ILE A 135 23.35 6.68 -26.53
C ILE A 135 24.12 6.92 -27.84
N ASN A 136 24.66 8.12 -28.05
CA ASN A 136 25.47 8.42 -29.23
C ASN A 136 26.76 7.56 -29.28
N THR A 137 27.07 6.95 -30.43
CA THR A 137 28.37 6.33 -30.70
C THR A 137 29.30 7.29 -31.40
N VAL A 138 30.61 7.09 -31.20
CA VAL A 138 31.64 8.04 -31.64
C VAL A 138 32.78 7.36 -32.38
N ASN A 139 33.40 8.11 -33.30
CA ASN A 139 34.62 7.75 -34.04
C ASN A 139 34.57 6.37 -34.73
N TYR A 140 33.40 5.98 -35.22
CA TYR A 140 33.15 4.70 -35.90
C TYR A 140 33.40 3.47 -35.01
N THR A 141 33.25 3.62 -33.70
CA THR A 141 33.36 2.52 -32.72
C THR A 141 31.98 2.10 -32.20
N LYS A 142 31.88 0.90 -31.61
CA LYS A 142 30.69 0.45 -30.86
C LYS A 142 30.63 1.02 -29.43
N MET A 143 31.34 2.12 -29.15
CA MET A 143 31.44 2.73 -27.83
C MET A 143 30.57 3.98 -27.75
N GLY A 144 29.85 4.12 -26.63
CA GLY A 144 29.08 5.32 -26.32
C GLY A 144 29.98 6.53 -26.02
N GLN A 145 29.49 7.73 -26.31
CA GLN A 145 30.18 8.98 -26.01
C GLN A 145 30.41 9.14 -24.49
N GLN A 146 31.64 9.48 -24.09
CA GLN A 146 31.96 9.81 -22.69
C GLN A 146 31.61 11.26 -22.38
N GLU A 147 31.05 11.52 -21.19
CA GLU A 147 30.76 12.88 -20.71
C GLU A 147 32.01 13.77 -20.75
N GLY A 148 31.86 14.99 -21.28
CA GLY A 148 32.92 15.98 -21.39
C GLY A 148 33.84 15.87 -22.63
N LYS A 149 33.76 14.81 -23.43
CA LYS A 149 34.55 14.67 -24.68
C LYS A 149 33.70 14.91 -25.93
N LYS A 150 33.99 15.99 -26.67
CA LYS A 150 33.42 16.22 -28.01
C LYS A 150 34.16 15.35 -29.04
N GLN A 151 33.52 14.28 -29.49
CA GLN A 151 34.02 13.37 -30.52
C GLN A 151 33.01 13.30 -31.67
N GLN A 152 33.45 12.88 -32.86
CA GLN A 152 32.56 12.78 -34.02
C GLN A 152 31.50 11.70 -33.76
N ILE A 153 30.23 12.08 -33.76
CA ILE A 153 29.11 11.13 -33.63
C ILE A 153 28.98 10.35 -34.94
N THR A 154 28.99 9.02 -34.85
CA THR A 154 28.97 8.11 -35.99
C THR A 154 27.79 7.14 -35.99
N GLY A 155 26.90 7.25 -35.00
CA GLY A 155 25.68 6.46 -34.88
C GLY A 155 25.11 6.48 -33.45
N LYS A 156 24.32 5.45 -33.11
CA LYS A 156 23.67 5.30 -31.80
C LYS A 156 23.66 3.84 -31.31
N LEU A 157 23.62 3.68 -29.99
CA LEU A 157 23.32 2.43 -29.29
C LEU A 157 21.98 2.60 -28.57
N ILE A 158 21.25 1.50 -28.40
CA ILE A 158 20.11 1.40 -27.51
C ILE A 158 20.58 0.62 -26.29
N ASN A 159 20.50 1.22 -25.10
CA ASN A 159 20.73 0.50 -23.86
C ASN A 159 19.37 0.08 -23.28
N LEU A 160 18.99 -1.18 -23.46
CA LEU A 160 17.68 -1.69 -23.04
C LEU A 160 17.43 -1.43 -21.54
N SER A 161 18.47 -1.42 -20.71
CA SER A 161 18.38 -1.13 -19.26
C SER A 161 18.04 0.33 -18.92
N LEU A 162 18.02 1.25 -19.88
CA LEU A 162 17.59 2.64 -19.69
C LEU A 162 16.12 2.87 -20.08
N MET A 163 15.44 1.87 -20.61
CA MET A 163 14.04 2.00 -21.01
C MET A 163 13.13 2.08 -19.77
N ASP A 164 12.00 2.78 -19.93
CA ASP A 164 10.94 2.85 -18.92
C ASP A 164 10.06 1.60 -18.90
N GLU A 165 10.07 0.85 -19.99
CA GLU A 165 9.34 -0.40 -20.18
C GLU A 165 10.30 -1.57 -20.44
N ASP A 166 9.85 -2.79 -20.21
CA ASP A 166 10.64 -4.03 -20.28
C ASP A 166 10.08 -5.03 -21.31
N ASN A 167 9.15 -4.58 -22.15
CA ASN A 167 8.49 -5.43 -23.14
C ASN A 167 9.24 -5.47 -24.48
N LEU A 168 10.11 -4.51 -24.80
CA LEU A 168 10.91 -4.60 -26.02
C LEU A 168 12.08 -5.59 -25.88
N CYS A 169 12.18 -6.52 -26.83
CA CYS A 169 13.23 -7.53 -26.92
C CYS A 169 13.92 -7.48 -28.29
N VAL A 170 15.22 -7.80 -28.33
CA VAL A 170 15.99 -7.89 -29.57
C VAL A 170 16.61 -9.28 -29.72
N VAL A 171 16.29 -9.96 -30.82
CA VAL A 171 16.96 -11.19 -31.25
C VAL A 171 18.09 -10.80 -32.22
N ASP A 172 19.32 -11.08 -31.85
CA ASP A 172 20.51 -10.83 -32.67
C ASP A 172 20.94 -12.13 -33.35
N ILE A 173 20.90 -12.16 -34.68
CA ILE A 173 21.25 -13.31 -35.50
C ILE A 173 22.60 -13.08 -36.15
N ASP A 174 23.59 -13.88 -35.75
CA ASP A 174 24.94 -13.91 -36.30
C ASP A 174 25.06 -15.06 -37.31
N ILE A 175 25.10 -14.73 -38.61
CA ILE A 175 25.28 -15.71 -39.69
C ILE A 175 26.76 -16.10 -39.79
N HIS A 176 27.05 -17.40 -39.92
CA HIS A 176 28.43 -17.89 -39.98
C HIS A 176 29.20 -17.34 -41.20
N LYS A 177 30.44 -16.91 -40.96
CA LYS A 177 31.26 -16.15 -41.93
C LYS A 177 32.05 -17.02 -42.91
N ASP A 178 32.00 -18.34 -42.75
CA ASP A 178 32.59 -19.34 -43.63
C ASP A 178 31.78 -19.55 -44.93
N LYS A 179 30.57 -18.99 -45.00
CA LYS A 179 29.69 -19.04 -46.19
C LYS A 179 29.97 -17.90 -47.18
N SER A 180 29.65 -18.11 -48.45
CA SER A 180 29.78 -17.07 -49.48
C SER A 180 28.81 -15.90 -49.23
N ILE A 181 29.10 -14.72 -49.78
CA ILE A 181 28.24 -13.53 -49.62
C ILE A 181 26.83 -13.80 -50.14
N GLU A 182 26.71 -14.52 -51.26
CA GLU A 182 25.44 -14.92 -51.87
C GLU A 182 24.62 -15.86 -50.96
N GLU A 183 25.29 -16.80 -50.28
CA GLU A 183 24.64 -17.69 -49.31
C GLU A 183 24.21 -16.95 -48.04
N ILE A 184 25.05 -16.04 -47.52
CA ILE A 184 24.71 -15.20 -46.37
C ILE A 184 23.49 -14.33 -46.68
N ASP A 185 23.43 -13.74 -47.89
CA ASP A 185 22.29 -12.93 -48.31
C ASP A 185 21.02 -13.80 -48.49
N LYS A 186 21.15 -15.01 -49.03
CA LYS A 186 20.05 -15.97 -49.14
C LYS A 186 19.52 -16.41 -47.77
N ILE A 187 20.41 -16.72 -46.82
CA ILE A 187 20.03 -17.08 -45.44
C ILE A 187 19.30 -15.91 -44.78
N ARG A 188 19.83 -14.68 -44.91
CA ARG A 188 19.18 -13.49 -44.35
C ARG A 188 17.81 -13.23 -44.97
N GLN A 189 17.68 -13.36 -46.29
CA GLN A 189 16.40 -13.17 -46.96
C GLN A 189 15.38 -14.23 -46.51
N ASN A 190 15.78 -15.49 -46.39
CA ASN A 190 14.92 -16.54 -45.85
C ASN A 190 14.47 -16.26 -44.41
N LEU A 191 15.35 -15.69 -43.56
CA LEU A 191 14.99 -15.28 -42.20
C LEU A 191 14.00 -14.11 -42.20
N ILE A 192 14.16 -13.14 -43.11
CA ILE A 192 13.23 -12.02 -43.28
C ILE A 192 11.87 -12.49 -43.79
N ASP A 193 11.86 -13.43 -44.73
CA ASP A 193 10.63 -13.95 -45.34
C ASP A 193 9.86 -14.89 -44.39
N SER A 194 10.52 -15.47 -43.39
CA SER A 194 9.93 -16.45 -42.46
C SER A 194 9.38 -15.86 -41.15
N HIS A 195 9.90 -14.73 -40.68
CA HIS A 195 9.43 -14.12 -39.44
C HIS A 195 8.03 -13.48 -39.60
N PRO A 196 7.19 -13.45 -38.54
CA PRO A 196 5.83 -12.89 -38.62
C PRO A 196 5.78 -11.41 -39.05
N PRO A 197 4.63 -10.92 -39.58
CA PRO A 197 4.46 -9.50 -39.88
C PRO A 197 4.44 -8.66 -38.59
N ASN A 198 4.95 -7.42 -38.67
CA ASN A 198 5.12 -6.46 -37.56
C ASN A 198 6.30 -6.75 -36.61
N VAL A 199 7.52 -6.88 -37.13
CA VAL A 199 8.76 -6.80 -36.35
C VAL A 199 9.59 -5.61 -36.82
N GLY A 200 10.52 -5.10 -36.01
CA GLY A 200 11.54 -4.16 -36.48
C GLY A 200 12.78 -4.92 -36.92
N SER A 201 13.25 -4.75 -38.16
CA SER A 201 14.38 -5.53 -38.69
C SER A 201 15.56 -4.63 -39.05
N VAL A 202 16.77 -4.96 -38.59
CA VAL A 202 18.00 -4.19 -38.85
C VAL A 202 19.12 -5.13 -39.29
N LYS A 203 19.66 -4.92 -40.49
CA LYS A 203 20.84 -5.63 -40.99
C LYS A 203 22.06 -5.18 -40.20
N THR A 204 22.81 -6.14 -39.66
CA THR A 204 24.02 -5.83 -38.88
C THR A 204 25.22 -5.60 -39.78
N ALA A 205 26.24 -4.91 -39.25
CA ALA A 205 27.45 -4.56 -40.00
C ALA A 205 28.19 -5.77 -40.62
N HIS A 206 28.02 -6.98 -40.08
CA HIS A 206 28.67 -8.19 -40.58
C HIS A 206 27.73 -9.11 -41.38
N GLY A 207 26.57 -8.61 -41.78
CA GLY A 207 25.61 -9.36 -42.59
C GLY A 207 24.65 -10.25 -41.79
N GLY A 208 24.62 -10.14 -40.46
CA GLY A 208 23.58 -10.72 -39.60
C GLY A 208 22.30 -9.87 -39.57
N LEU A 209 21.43 -10.13 -38.60
CA LEU A 209 20.11 -9.50 -38.48
C LEU A 209 19.70 -9.27 -37.01
N HIS A 210 19.34 -8.04 -36.63
CA HIS A 210 18.59 -7.79 -35.41
C HIS A 210 17.08 -7.79 -35.71
N ILE A 211 16.31 -8.50 -34.89
CA ILE A 211 14.85 -8.53 -34.94
C ILE A 211 14.30 -7.98 -33.61
N TYR A 212 13.55 -6.88 -33.68
CA TYR A 212 12.90 -6.21 -32.57
C TYR A 212 11.47 -6.71 -32.45
N CYS A 213 11.11 -7.24 -31.29
CA CYS A 213 9.84 -7.90 -31.01
C CYS A 213 9.38 -7.62 -29.57
N ASN A 214 8.14 -7.97 -29.26
CA ASN A 214 7.61 -7.88 -27.90
C ASN A 214 7.94 -9.13 -27.09
N ARG A 215 8.45 -8.95 -25.87
CA ARG A 215 8.69 -10.04 -24.92
C ARG A 215 7.38 -10.69 -24.49
N ASN A 216 6.31 -9.92 -24.32
CA ASN A 216 4.98 -10.39 -23.90
C ASN A 216 5.05 -11.35 -22.70
N PHE A 217 5.74 -10.92 -21.65
CA PHE A 217 5.97 -11.69 -20.41
C PHE A 217 6.76 -12.99 -20.56
N TYR A 218 7.22 -13.34 -21.76
CA TYR A 218 8.10 -14.49 -21.97
C TYR A 218 9.30 -14.39 -21.04
N LEU A 219 9.43 -15.39 -20.16
CA LEU A 219 10.38 -15.37 -19.04
C LEU A 219 11.73 -15.88 -19.51
N LEU A 220 12.67 -14.95 -19.69
CA LEU A 220 14.03 -15.26 -20.09
C LEU A 220 14.95 -15.46 -18.87
N PRO A 221 15.89 -16.42 -18.90
CA PRO A 221 16.80 -16.69 -17.79
C PRO A 221 17.70 -15.50 -17.39
N PHE A 222 18.11 -14.68 -18.37
CA PHE A 222 19.00 -13.52 -18.18
C PHE A 222 18.63 -12.35 -19.11
N ASN A 223 19.17 -11.15 -18.82
CA ASN A 223 19.05 -9.98 -19.72
C ASN A 223 19.68 -10.22 -21.11
N ARG A 224 20.67 -11.12 -21.17
CA ARG A 224 21.34 -11.55 -22.39
C ARG A 224 21.44 -13.07 -22.38
N ASN A 225 20.71 -13.72 -23.28
CA ASN A 225 20.75 -15.17 -23.46
C ASN A 225 21.56 -15.43 -24.72
N VAL A 226 22.69 -16.12 -24.56
CA VAL A 226 23.68 -16.30 -25.61
C VAL A 226 23.48 -17.65 -26.28
N LYS A 227 23.57 -17.72 -27.61
CA LYS A 227 23.44 -18.96 -28.40
C LYS A 227 22.13 -19.71 -28.13
N VAL A 228 21.01 -19.00 -28.16
CA VAL A 228 19.65 -19.53 -28.02
C VAL A 228 19.31 -20.50 -29.15
N ALA A 229 19.67 -20.17 -30.40
CA ALA A 229 19.61 -21.06 -31.54
C ALA A 229 21.03 -21.32 -32.06
N LEU A 230 21.38 -22.58 -32.27
CA LEU A 230 22.62 -22.99 -32.94
C LEU A 230 22.24 -23.84 -34.15
N THR A 231 22.48 -23.31 -35.34
CA THR A 231 22.27 -24.04 -36.60
C THR A 231 23.58 -24.10 -37.38
N ASP A 232 23.64 -24.93 -38.42
CA ASP A 232 24.78 -24.96 -39.34
C ASP A 232 24.97 -23.63 -40.12
N SER A 233 24.06 -22.67 -39.96
CA SER A 233 24.01 -21.43 -40.74
C SER A 233 24.13 -20.16 -39.92
N PHE A 234 23.64 -20.14 -38.69
CA PHE A 234 23.64 -18.96 -37.83
C PHE A 234 23.54 -19.33 -36.35
N GLU A 235 23.99 -18.41 -35.50
CA GLU A 235 23.76 -18.39 -34.06
C GLU A 235 22.79 -17.25 -33.72
N SER A 236 21.97 -17.41 -32.68
CA SER A 236 21.12 -16.32 -32.18
C SER A 236 21.36 -16.00 -30.70
N ASP A 237 21.45 -14.71 -30.38
CA ASP A 237 21.44 -14.16 -29.03
C ASP A 237 20.10 -13.43 -28.80
N ILE A 238 19.62 -13.39 -27.56
CA ILE A 238 18.41 -12.64 -27.20
C ILE A 238 18.74 -11.63 -26.10
N PHE A 239 18.43 -10.36 -26.36
CA PHE A 239 18.64 -9.23 -25.48
C PHE A 239 17.30 -8.65 -25.01
N ALA A 240 17.06 -8.66 -23.70
CA ALA A 240 15.85 -8.12 -23.09
C ALA A 240 16.14 -7.50 -21.71
N GLN A 241 15.27 -6.63 -21.21
CA GLN A 241 15.39 -6.10 -19.85
C GLN A 241 14.67 -7.02 -18.85
N MET A 242 15.36 -8.03 -18.30
CA MET A 242 14.82 -8.81 -17.17
C MET A 242 15.06 -8.11 -15.83
N THR A 243 16.17 -7.37 -15.72
CA THR A 243 16.58 -6.60 -14.53
C THR A 243 17.25 -5.29 -14.95
N LYS A 244 16.91 -4.18 -14.29
CA LYS A 244 17.46 -2.85 -14.63
C LYS A 244 18.87 -2.64 -14.08
N TYR A 245 19.11 -3.13 -12.87
CA TYR A 245 20.36 -2.95 -12.15
C TYR A 245 21.17 -4.24 -12.08
N LYS A 246 22.51 -4.10 -12.05
CA LYS A 246 23.42 -5.22 -11.82
C LYS A 246 23.10 -5.83 -10.47
N ILE A 247 23.07 -7.15 -10.47
CA ILE A 247 22.97 -7.93 -9.26
C ILE A 247 24.38 -8.34 -8.88
N GLU A 248 24.89 -7.76 -7.80
CA GLU A 248 26.13 -8.21 -7.17
C GLU A 248 25.74 -8.79 -5.81
N ASN A 249 26.16 -10.03 -5.56
CA ASN A 249 25.91 -10.72 -4.29
C ASN A 249 24.41 -10.86 -3.89
N GLY A 250 23.52 -10.95 -4.88
CA GLY A 250 22.08 -11.19 -4.65
C GLY A 250 21.24 -9.95 -4.37
N GLN A 251 21.86 -8.76 -4.33
CA GLN A 251 21.14 -7.47 -4.23
C GLN A 251 21.27 -6.67 -5.52
N GLU A 252 20.20 -5.96 -5.89
CA GLU A 252 20.25 -4.95 -6.96
C GLU A 252 21.15 -3.80 -6.49
N THR A 253 22.26 -3.60 -7.17
CA THR A 253 23.15 -2.44 -6.97
C THR A 253 22.53 -1.18 -7.56
N LYS A 254 23.16 -0.02 -7.41
CA LYS A 254 22.78 1.19 -8.16
C LYS A 254 23.36 1.22 -9.58
N GLU A 255 24.20 0.25 -9.95
CA GLU A 255 24.79 0.19 -11.28
C GLU A 255 23.82 -0.45 -12.27
N LEU A 256 23.66 0.13 -13.46
CA LEU A 256 22.80 -0.45 -14.50
C LEU A 256 23.46 -1.66 -15.15
N VAL A 257 22.64 -2.67 -15.51
CA VAL A 257 23.11 -3.75 -16.38
C VAL A 257 23.52 -3.13 -17.72
N GLN A 258 24.70 -3.50 -18.22
CA GLN A 258 25.08 -3.08 -19.57
C GLN A 258 24.40 -4.02 -20.56
N ASN A 259 23.27 -3.57 -21.13
CA ASN A 259 22.50 -4.35 -22.10
C ASN A 259 22.29 -3.54 -23.38
N ARG A 260 23.32 -3.46 -24.22
CA ARG A 260 23.41 -2.51 -25.34
C ARG A 260 23.35 -3.21 -26.69
N VAL A 261 22.51 -2.69 -27.58
CA VAL A 261 22.36 -3.11 -28.97
C VAL A 261 22.67 -1.93 -29.89
N VAL A 262 23.26 -2.18 -31.07
CA VAL A 262 23.52 -1.12 -32.05
C VAL A 262 22.25 -0.75 -32.80
N ALA A 263 21.93 0.56 -32.83
CA ALA A 263 20.77 1.10 -33.51
C ALA A 263 21.01 1.19 -35.04
N PRO A 264 19.96 1.19 -35.88
CA PRO A 264 20.11 1.41 -37.32
C PRO A 264 20.73 2.78 -37.63
N ASN A 265 21.22 2.94 -38.86
CA ASN A 265 21.94 4.11 -39.36
C ASN A 265 23.28 4.39 -38.64
N THR A 266 23.80 3.41 -37.88
CA THR A 266 25.11 3.49 -37.23
C THR A 266 26.22 2.99 -38.15
N ALA A 267 27.29 3.79 -38.29
CA ALA A 267 28.49 3.41 -39.05
C ALA A 267 29.63 2.98 -38.11
N ILE A 268 30.23 1.81 -38.38
CA ILE A 268 31.41 1.30 -37.68
C ILE A 268 32.57 1.13 -38.66
N ARG A 269 33.82 1.23 -38.19
CA ARG A 269 35.01 1.10 -39.03
C ARG A 269 35.89 -0.03 -38.53
N GLU A 270 36.25 -0.91 -39.44
CA GLU A 270 37.16 -2.03 -39.18
C GLU A 270 38.35 -2.00 -40.13
N THR A 271 39.45 -2.63 -39.74
CA THR A 271 40.62 -2.81 -40.60
C THR A 271 40.68 -4.26 -41.05
N LYS A 272 40.41 -4.52 -42.33
CA LYS A 272 40.57 -5.83 -42.97
C LYS A 272 41.68 -5.72 -44.01
N ASN A 273 42.66 -6.62 -43.99
CA ASN A 273 43.78 -6.64 -44.94
C ASN A 273 44.47 -5.27 -45.11
N ASN A 274 44.75 -4.55 -44.02
CA ASN A 274 45.32 -3.19 -44.00
C ASN A 274 44.48 -2.09 -44.69
N LEU A 275 43.22 -2.39 -45.07
CA LEU A 275 42.27 -1.41 -45.59
C LEU A 275 41.21 -1.09 -44.53
N ARG A 276 40.94 0.21 -44.34
CA ARG A 276 39.85 0.68 -43.47
C ARG A 276 38.53 0.56 -44.23
N VAL A 277 37.66 -0.32 -43.77
CA VAL A 277 36.32 -0.53 -44.31
C VAL A 277 35.30 0.06 -43.33
N THR A 278 34.36 0.85 -43.85
CA THR A 278 33.22 1.36 -43.07
C THR A 278 32.02 0.46 -43.33
N LEU A 279 31.47 -0.12 -42.28
CA LEU A 279 30.28 -0.97 -42.32
C LEU A 279 29.11 -0.21 -41.68
N LYS A 280 27.88 -0.49 -42.11
CA LYS A 280 26.68 0.19 -41.62
C LYS A 280 25.65 -0.80 -41.08
N TYR A 281 24.93 -0.37 -40.05
CA TYR A 281 23.69 -1.00 -39.62
C TYR A 281 22.54 -0.34 -40.39
N GLU A 282 21.74 -1.12 -41.09
CA GLU A 282 20.72 -0.62 -42.02
C GLU A 282 19.36 -1.17 -41.63
N ALA A 283 18.35 -0.30 -41.47
CA ALA A 283 16.99 -0.74 -41.25
C ALA A 283 16.48 -1.46 -42.51
N VAL A 284 15.92 -2.65 -42.34
CA VAL A 284 15.37 -3.48 -43.42
C VAL A 284 13.93 -3.08 -43.73
N ASN A 285 13.19 -2.64 -42.72
CA ASN A 285 11.83 -2.14 -42.82
C ASN A 285 11.68 -0.79 -42.12
N ASP A 286 10.44 -0.30 -41.99
CA ASP A 286 10.12 0.91 -41.23
C ASP A 286 10.26 0.68 -39.72
N TRP A 287 11.50 0.39 -39.30
CA TRP A 287 11.87 0.04 -37.94
C TRP A 287 11.45 1.13 -36.95
N GLU A 288 11.53 2.41 -37.33
CA GLU A 288 11.19 3.50 -36.41
C GLU A 288 9.71 3.50 -36.05
N ASN A 289 8.83 3.30 -37.04
CA ASN A 289 7.38 3.36 -36.85
C ASN A 289 6.71 2.00 -36.61
N ALA A 290 7.48 0.90 -36.60
CA ALA A 290 6.96 -0.41 -36.27
C ALA A 290 6.31 -0.39 -34.87
N SER A 291 5.03 -0.77 -34.81
CA SER A 291 4.21 -0.88 -33.61
C SER A 291 3.45 -2.21 -33.65
N HIS A 292 2.72 -2.54 -32.58
CA HIS A 292 2.03 -3.83 -32.45
C HIS A 292 2.96 -5.02 -32.76
N LEU A 293 4.15 -5.00 -32.14
CA LEU A 293 5.21 -5.92 -32.49
C LEU A 293 4.80 -7.37 -32.18
N THR A 294 5.17 -8.28 -33.07
CA THR A 294 5.04 -9.73 -32.86
C THR A 294 5.64 -10.16 -31.52
N SER A 295 5.05 -11.15 -30.85
CA SER A 295 5.60 -11.71 -29.63
C SER A 295 6.87 -12.54 -29.87
N LEU A 296 7.74 -12.58 -28.87
CA LEU A 296 8.95 -13.40 -28.88
C LEU A 296 8.60 -14.89 -28.96
N ARG A 297 7.53 -15.31 -28.25
CA ARG A 297 7.03 -16.69 -28.28
C ARG A 297 6.67 -17.11 -29.70
N GLU A 298 5.91 -16.30 -30.44
CA GLU A 298 5.56 -16.61 -31.84
C GLU A 298 6.79 -16.76 -32.76
N ILE A 299 7.85 -15.96 -32.55
CA ILE A 299 9.10 -16.06 -33.31
C ILE A 299 9.82 -17.37 -32.97
N LEU A 300 9.89 -17.72 -31.69
CA LEU A 300 10.58 -18.91 -31.20
C LEU A 300 9.83 -20.21 -31.52
N ASP A 301 8.50 -20.21 -31.44
CA ASP A 301 7.64 -21.35 -31.81
C ASP A 301 7.82 -21.70 -33.29
N LYS A 302 7.92 -20.69 -34.16
CA LYS A 302 8.26 -20.90 -35.59
C LYS A 302 9.64 -21.53 -35.79
N TRP A 303 10.57 -21.30 -34.88
CA TRP A 303 11.90 -21.92 -34.90
C TRP A 303 11.95 -23.22 -34.09
N ASN A 304 10.85 -23.62 -33.44
CA ASN A 304 10.76 -24.76 -32.53
C ASN A 304 11.79 -24.70 -31.40
N ILE A 305 11.95 -23.52 -30.80
CA ILE A 305 12.89 -23.25 -29.70
C ILE A 305 12.09 -22.88 -28.46
N ASP A 306 12.28 -23.61 -27.37
CA ASP A 306 11.74 -23.24 -26.06
C ASP A 306 12.89 -22.95 -25.10
N ILE A 307 13.02 -21.69 -24.72
CA ILE A 307 13.94 -21.23 -23.68
C ILE A 307 13.18 -20.57 -22.52
N GLU A 308 11.86 -20.69 -22.51
CA GLU A 308 11.03 -20.11 -21.49
C GLU A 308 11.30 -20.81 -20.17
N MET A 309 11.70 -20.05 -19.16
CA MET A 309 11.85 -20.63 -17.83
C MET A 309 10.48 -20.83 -17.20
N SER A 310 10.29 -21.95 -16.52
CA SER A 310 9.04 -22.18 -15.78
C SER A 310 8.86 -21.12 -14.70
N TYR A 311 7.61 -20.75 -14.39
CA TYR A 311 7.32 -19.83 -13.29
C TYR A 311 7.92 -20.32 -11.96
N LYS A 312 7.96 -21.64 -11.75
CA LYS A 312 8.57 -22.25 -10.57
C LYS A 312 10.08 -22.02 -10.52
N ASP A 313 10.79 -22.12 -11.64
CA ASP A 313 12.22 -21.87 -11.70
C ASP A 313 12.54 -20.38 -11.56
N TYR A 314 11.69 -19.51 -12.13
CA TYR A 314 11.78 -18.06 -11.93
C TYR A 314 11.56 -17.68 -10.46
N ALA A 315 10.48 -18.20 -9.84
CA ALA A 315 10.18 -18.02 -8.43
C ALA A 315 11.28 -18.60 -7.52
N GLN A 316 11.85 -19.75 -7.87
CA GLN A 316 12.99 -20.34 -7.14
C GLN A 316 14.24 -19.46 -7.27
N GLN A 317 14.51 -18.87 -8.43
CA GLN A 317 15.63 -17.96 -8.63
C GLN A 317 15.44 -16.65 -7.84
N GLN A 318 14.21 -16.13 -7.75
CA GLN A 318 13.86 -14.99 -6.88
C GLN A 318 13.97 -15.36 -5.39
N HIS A 319 13.49 -16.55 -5.01
CA HIS A 319 13.69 -17.13 -3.68
C HIS A 319 15.20 -17.19 -3.36
N ASP A 320 16.02 -17.80 -4.20
CA ASP A 320 17.46 -17.91 -3.97
C ASP A 320 18.17 -16.57 -3.87
N ARG A 321 17.64 -15.54 -4.55
CA ARG A 321 18.10 -14.15 -4.42
C ARG A 321 17.73 -13.57 -3.06
N ILE A 322 16.51 -13.80 -2.56
CA ILE A 322 16.02 -13.34 -1.25
C ILE A 322 16.72 -14.05 -0.08
N TYR A 323 16.96 -15.37 -0.17
CA TYR A 323 17.58 -16.18 0.89
C TYR A 323 19.12 -16.27 0.78
N GLY A 324 19.70 -15.77 -0.31
CA GLY A 324 21.15 -15.74 -0.56
C GLY A 324 21.84 -14.42 -0.19
N VAL A 325 21.09 -13.40 0.25
CA VAL A 325 21.65 -12.15 0.76
C VAL A 325 22.26 -12.42 2.14
N GLN A 326 23.58 -12.56 2.16
CA GLN A 326 24.36 -12.82 3.37
C GLN A 326 25.35 -11.67 3.56
N ILE A 327 24.85 -10.46 3.34
CA ILE A 327 25.56 -9.21 3.49
C ILE A 327 24.64 -8.27 4.30
N ASN A 328 25.19 -7.70 5.37
CA ASN A 328 24.52 -6.72 6.22
C ASN A 328 24.28 -5.40 5.47
N ASP A 329 23.44 -4.51 6.02
CA ASP A 329 23.09 -3.22 5.40
C ASP A 329 24.31 -2.29 5.19
N ASP A 330 25.45 -2.59 5.82
CA ASP A 330 26.74 -1.89 5.70
C ASP A 330 27.68 -2.49 4.62
N GLY A 331 27.26 -3.55 3.92
CA GLY A 331 28.08 -4.23 2.91
C GLY A 331 29.02 -5.30 3.47
N ALA A 332 28.99 -5.60 4.77
CA ALA A 332 29.79 -6.66 5.38
C ALA A 332 29.14 -8.04 5.23
N ILE A 333 29.93 -9.10 5.07
CA ILE A 333 29.41 -10.48 5.02
C ILE A 333 28.79 -10.83 6.37
N GLU A 334 27.53 -11.24 6.36
CA GLU A 334 26.76 -11.62 7.52
C GLU A 334 27.42 -12.81 8.23
N GLN A 335 27.49 -12.77 9.56
CA GLN A 335 28.09 -13.86 10.31
C GLN A 335 27.23 -15.13 10.24
N MET A 336 27.84 -16.24 9.82
CA MET A 336 27.20 -17.56 9.81
C MET A 336 27.04 -18.08 11.26
N SER A 337 25.88 -18.64 11.61
CA SER A 337 25.67 -19.24 12.92
C SER A 337 26.51 -20.51 13.10
N ASP A 338 26.96 -20.80 14.31
CA ASP A 338 27.77 -21.99 14.60
C ASP A 338 27.05 -23.29 14.22
N GLU A 339 25.73 -23.38 14.44
CA GLU A 339 24.90 -24.52 14.02
C GLU A 339 24.93 -24.74 12.50
N LEU A 340 24.85 -23.66 11.71
CA LEU A 340 24.90 -23.73 10.25
C LEU A 340 26.33 -23.98 9.74
N ALA A 341 27.33 -23.36 10.38
CA ALA A 341 28.73 -23.54 10.05
C ALA A 341 29.17 -25.00 10.27
N GLN A 342 28.77 -25.61 11.39
CA GLN A 342 29.04 -27.01 11.67
C GLN A 342 28.37 -27.92 10.63
N ALA A 343 27.08 -27.70 10.33
CA ALA A 343 26.40 -28.47 9.29
C ALA A 343 27.07 -28.32 7.92
N CYS A 344 27.58 -27.13 7.59
CA CYS A 344 28.35 -26.94 6.36
C CYS A 344 29.63 -27.77 6.35
N VAL A 345 30.40 -27.77 7.45
CA VAL A 345 31.62 -28.56 7.62
C VAL A 345 31.36 -30.07 7.57
N ASP A 346 30.27 -30.52 8.18
CA ASP A 346 29.87 -31.93 8.20
C ASP A 346 29.47 -32.45 6.80
N GLY A 347 28.91 -31.57 5.97
CA GLY A 347 28.49 -31.84 4.61
C GLY A 347 29.63 -31.88 3.58
N LEU A 348 30.82 -31.36 3.90
CA LEU A 348 32.02 -31.37 3.04
C LEU A 348 32.66 -32.76 3.00
N LYS A 349 31.94 -33.74 2.47
CA LYS A 349 32.38 -35.13 2.34
C LYS A 349 32.05 -35.65 0.94
N ASN A 350 32.86 -36.58 0.45
CA ASN A 350 32.71 -37.24 -0.84
C ASN A 350 32.75 -36.29 -2.04
N LEU A 351 33.42 -35.15 -1.93
CA LEU A 351 33.59 -34.19 -3.04
C LEU A 351 34.86 -34.50 -3.84
N GLU A 352 34.80 -34.32 -5.16
CA GLU A 352 36.00 -34.23 -6.00
C GLU A 352 36.47 -32.78 -6.06
N ILE A 353 37.71 -32.52 -5.60
CA ILE A 353 38.23 -31.17 -5.39
C ILE A 353 39.34 -30.86 -6.40
N HIS A 354 39.12 -29.79 -7.16
CA HIS A 354 39.96 -29.35 -8.26
C HIS A 354 40.77 -28.10 -7.87
N ASN A 355 41.86 -27.84 -8.59
CA ASN A 355 42.78 -26.74 -8.26
C ASN A 355 42.31 -25.38 -8.82
N TYR A 356 41.78 -25.37 -10.04
CA TYR A 356 41.46 -24.13 -10.76
C TYR A 356 40.02 -23.69 -10.52
N PRO A 357 39.77 -22.37 -10.42
CA PRO A 357 38.41 -21.85 -10.26
C PRO A 357 37.62 -22.03 -11.55
N GLN A 358 36.70 -23.00 -11.55
CA GLN A 358 35.55 -23.06 -12.45
C GLN A 358 34.32 -22.52 -11.73
N PRO A 359 33.24 -22.17 -12.46
CA PRO A 359 31.95 -21.90 -11.84
C PRO A 359 31.58 -22.99 -10.83
N ILE A 360 31.13 -22.60 -9.63
CA ILE A 360 30.88 -23.52 -8.50
C ILE A 360 29.87 -24.61 -8.86
N ASN A 361 28.99 -24.41 -9.84
CA ASN A 361 28.04 -25.43 -10.30
C ASN A 361 28.68 -26.52 -11.18
N MET A 362 29.88 -26.30 -11.71
CA MET A 362 30.60 -27.25 -12.56
C MET A 362 31.57 -28.10 -11.74
N GLU A 363 32.46 -27.47 -10.97
CA GLU A 363 33.47 -28.18 -10.18
C GLU A 363 33.70 -27.49 -8.83
N VAL A 364 34.01 -28.28 -7.80
CA VAL A 364 34.41 -27.73 -6.50
C VAL A 364 35.89 -27.40 -6.53
N SER A 365 36.23 -26.12 -6.39
CA SER A 365 37.63 -25.70 -6.29
C SER A 365 38.12 -25.71 -4.84
N LEU A 366 39.38 -26.08 -4.65
CA LEU A 366 40.04 -26.03 -3.35
C LEU A 366 40.05 -24.60 -2.78
N LEU A 367 40.16 -23.59 -3.64
CA LEU A 367 40.07 -22.18 -3.26
C LEU A 367 38.70 -21.84 -2.67
N SER A 368 37.61 -22.27 -3.31
CA SER A 368 36.26 -21.99 -2.82
C SER A 368 35.98 -22.61 -1.45
N ILE A 369 36.53 -23.80 -1.17
CA ILE A 369 36.42 -24.42 0.16
C ILE A 369 37.20 -23.62 1.20
N PHE A 370 38.45 -23.22 0.91
CA PHE A 370 39.21 -22.42 1.85
C PHE A 370 38.59 -21.04 2.12
N CYS A 371 38.10 -20.34 1.09
CA CYS A 371 37.34 -19.10 1.28
C CYS A 371 36.15 -19.31 2.23
N GLY A 372 35.44 -20.43 2.06
CA GLY A 372 34.38 -20.87 2.97
C GLY A 372 34.85 -21.05 4.41
N LEU A 373 35.84 -21.92 4.63
CA LEU A 373 36.29 -22.28 5.98
C LEU A 373 36.94 -21.11 6.72
N TYR A 374 37.75 -20.28 6.06
CA TYR A 374 38.33 -19.09 6.69
C TYR A 374 37.28 -18.02 7.02
N GLY A 375 36.11 -18.07 6.39
CA GLY A 375 34.96 -17.25 6.74
C GLY A 375 34.24 -17.67 8.02
N ILE A 376 34.50 -18.86 8.56
CA ILE A 376 33.91 -19.33 9.81
C ILE A 376 34.67 -18.70 10.99
N THR A 377 33.94 -17.99 11.84
CA THR A 377 34.51 -17.30 13.00
C THR A 377 34.85 -18.23 14.15
N ASN A 378 34.09 -19.32 14.34
CA ASN A 378 34.37 -20.33 15.34
C ASN A 378 35.60 -21.17 14.95
N GLU A 379 36.69 -21.02 15.71
CA GLU A 379 37.98 -21.64 15.39
C GLU A 379 37.95 -23.17 15.43
N SER A 380 37.15 -23.76 16.33
CA SER A 380 37.04 -25.22 16.45
C SER A 380 36.40 -25.82 15.21
N ILE A 381 35.29 -25.22 14.75
CA ILE A 381 34.55 -25.64 13.55
C ILE A 381 35.44 -25.48 12.31
N ARG A 382 36.16 -24.36 12.21
CA ARG A 382 37.11 -24.11 11.13
C ARG A 382 38.22 -25.16 11.09
N ALA A 383 38.83 -25.46 12.23
CA ALA A 383 39.90 -26.45 12.31
C ALA A 383 39.44 -27.86 11.90
N GLU A 384 38.23 -28.24 12.30
CA GLU A 384 37.59 -29.48 11.87
C GLU A 384 37.37 -29.50 10.35
N GLY A 385 36.81 -28.42 9.79
CA GLY A 385 36.62 -28.30 8.34
C GLY A 385 37.91 -28.42 7.55
N MET A 386 39.01 -27.82 8.03
CA MET A 386 40.32 -27.95 7.39
C MET A 386 40.81 -29.40 7.35
N LYS A 387 40.62 -30.13 8.46
CA LYS A 387 40.95 -31.54 8.56
C LYS A 387 40.11 -32.39 7.59
N ASN A 388 38.81 -32.09 7.49
CA ASN A 388 37.86 -32.83 6.65
C ASN A 388 38.21 -32.78 5.15
N ILE A 389 38.85 -31.71 4.66
CA ILE A 389 39.26 -31.61 3.25
C ILE A 389 40.10 -32.82 2.83
N SER A 390 41.14 -33.14 3.60
CA SER A 390 42.07 -34.23 3.24
C SER A 390 41.56 -35.61 3.65
N GLN A 391 40.66 -35.70 4.62
CA GLN A 391 40.21 -36.97 5.20
C GLN A 391 39.00 -37.58 4.51
N PHE A 392 38.07 -36.75 4.04
CA PHE A 392 36.77 -37.20 3.54
C PHE A 392 36.49 -36.84 2.09
N ASN A 393 37.44 -36.20 1.40
CA ASN A 393 37.27 -35.77 0.01
C ASN A 393 38.44 -36.23 -0.85
N LYS A 394 38.22 -36.24 -2.17
CA LYS A 394 39.21 -36.69 -3.16
C LYS A 394 39.81 -35.47 -3.86
N LEU A 395 41.09 -35.20 -3.60
CA LEU A 395 41.80 -34.10 -4.24
C LEU A 395 42.42 -34.56 -5.57
N SER A 396 42.30 -33.73 -6.60
CA SER A 396 43.11 -33.88 -7.82
C SER A 396 44.60 -33.69 -7.51
N ALA A 397 45.49 -34.32 -8.28
CA ALA A 397 46.95 -34.22 -8.07
C ALA A 397 47.47 -32.77 -8.07
N ASN A 398 46.85 -31.90 -8.87
CA ASN A 398 47.17 -30.47 -8.90
C ASN A 398 46.62 -29.71 -7.69
N ALA A 399 45.49 -30.12 -7.11
CA ALA A 399 44.94 -29.52 -5.90
C ALA A 399 45.80 -29.89 -4.69
N ASP A 400 46.26 -31.15 -4.61
CA ASP A 400 47.14 -31.63 -3.56
C ASP A 400 48.51 -30.92 -3.59
N LYS A 401 49.12 -30.80 -4.78
CA LYS A 401 50.38 -30.08 -4.96
C LYS A 401 50.33 -28.59 -4.58
N ASN A 402 49.17 -27.94 -4.77
CA ASN A 402 48.99 -26.51 -4.53
C ASN A 402 48.28 -26.19 -3.20
N TYR A 403 48.07 -27.19 -2.34
CA TYR A 403 47.23 -27.07 -1.14
C TYR A 403 47.58 -25.87 -0.25
N GLY A 404 48.86 -25.71 0.10
CA GLY A 404 49.33 -24.62 0.97
C GLY A 404 49.16 -23.22 0.35
N GLN A 405 49.46 -23.06 -0.94
CA GLN A 405 49.31 -21.78 -1.63
C GLN A 405 47.83 -21.37 -1.77
N THR A 406 46.96 -22.34 -2.03
CA THR A 406 45.52 -22.11 -2.18
C THR A 406 44.86 -21.82 -0.83
N SER A 407 45.34 -22.43 0.25
CA SER A 407 44.94 -22.12 1.64
C SER A 407 45.19 -20.64 1.99
N SER A 408 46.41 -20.13 1.78
CA SER A 408 46.72 -18.71 2.02
C SER A 408 45.93 -17.75 1.14
N ASN A 409 45.54 -18.17 -0.07
CA ASN A 409 44.71 -17.35 -0.95
C ASN A 409 43.25 -17.30 -0.49
N GLY A 410 42.72 -18.41 0.04
CA GLY A 410 41.36 -18.45 0.59
C GLY A 410 41.20 -17.59 1.84
N GLU A 411 42.23 -17.54 2.70
CA GLU A 411 42.27 -16.67 3.88
C GLU A 411 42.14 -15.18 3.54
N ARG A 412 42.64 -14.76 2.37
CA ARG A 412 42.54 -13.36 1.90
C ARG A 412 41.14 -12.96 1.42
N LYS A 413 40.25 -13.93 1.19
CA LYS A 413 38.87 -13.70 0.70
C LYS A 413 37.86 -14.57 1.47
N PRO A 414 37.73 -14.37 2.79
CA PRO A 414 36.85 -15.18 3.61
C PRO A 414 35.40 -14.91 3.26
N ASN A 415 34.64 -15.97 2.99
CA ASN A 415 33.19 -15.92 2.78
C ASN A 415 32.59 -17.28 3.16
N PRO A 416 32.06 -17.44 4.38
CA PRO A 416 31.60 -18.74 4.88
C PRO A 416 30.45 -19.31 4.07
N TRP A 417 29.65 -18.44 3.46
CA TRP A 417 28.45 -18.86 2.78
C TRP A 417 28.66 -19.52 1.42
N ILE A 418 29.89 -19.44 0.88
CA ILE A 418 30.30 -20.25 -0.27
C ILE A 418 30.08 -21.74 0.00
N LEU A 419 30.21 -22.18 1.26
CA LEU A 419 29.98 -23.58 1.65
C LEU A 419 28.54 -24.03 1.37
N THR A 420 27.55 -23.17 1.62
CA THR A 420 26.14 -23.50 1.33
C THR A 420 25.90 -23.68 -0.17
N LYS A 421 26.57 -22.88 -1.01
CA LYS A 421 26.53 -23.01 -2.48
C LYS A 421 27.21 -24.29 -2.95
N ILE A 422 28.37 -24.64 -2.40
CA ILE A 422 29.07 -25.89 -2.72
C ILE A 422 28.14 -27.09 -2.43
N LEU A 423 27.56 -27.14 -1.24
CA LEU A 423 26.65 -28.22 -0.85
C LEU A 423 25.39 -28.25 -1.72
N ARG A 424 24.85 -27.10 -2.11
CA ARG A 424 23.69 -27.04 -2.99
C ARG A 424 23.92 -27.72 -4.34
N TYR A 425 25.09 -27.50 -4.96
CA TYR A 425 25.39 -28.03 -6.30
C TYR A 425 25.96 -29.45 -6.26
N HIS A 426 26.82 -29.74 -5.28
CA HIS A 426 27.61 -30.98 -5.25
C HIS A 426 27.18 -31.97 -4.17
N ASN A 427 26.26 -31.59 -3.30
CA ASN A 427 25.67 -32.47 -2.29
C ASN A 427 24.18 -32.13 -2.08
N LYS A 428 23.41 -32.19 -3.17
CA LYS A 428 22.03 -31.68 -3.25
C LYS A 428 21.09 -32.28 -2.20
N GLU A 429 21.21 -33.57 -1.93
CA GLU A 429 20.37 -34.26 -0.94
C GLU A 429 20.64 -33.73 0.48
N TYR A 430 21.91 -33.61 0.87
CA TYR A 430 22.29 -33.04 2.16
C TYR A 430 21.87 -31.57 2.29
N TYR A 431 21.99 -30.80 1.20
CA TYR A 431 21.55 -29.41 1.18
C TYR A 431 20.04 -29.29 1.44
N GLU A 432 19.22 -30.08 0.74
CA GLU A 432 17.75 -30.03 0.89
C GLU A 432 17.29 -30.53 2.28
N GLN A 433 17.94 -31.56 2.84
CA GLN A 433 17.53 -32.16 4.11
C GLN A 433 18.05 -31.41 5.35
N ILE A 434 19.26 -30.86 5.30
CA ILE A 434 19.94 -30.29 6.49
C ILE A 434 20.15 -28.79 6.35
N ILE A 435 20.78 -28.33 5.26
CA ILE A 435 21.18 -26.92 5.11
C ILE A 435 19.97 -26.01 4.91
N LYS A 436 19.05 -26.36 4.02
CA LYS A 436 17.88 -25.54 3.66
C LYS A 436 16.93 -25.30 4.85
N PRO A 437 16.60 -26.29 5.70
CA PRO A 437 15.86 -26.02 6.94
C PRO A 437 16.58 -25.08 7.90
N LEU A 438 17.90 -25.22 8.08
CA LEU A 438 18.69 -24.34 8.95
C LEU A 438 18.74 -22.90 8.42
N LEU A 439 18.85 -22.72 7.10
CA LEU A 439 18.76 -21.40 6.45
C LEU A 439 17.40 -20.74 6.72
N LYS A 440 16.30 -21.50 6.60
CA LYS A 440 14.95 -21.01 6.90
C LYS A 440 14.82 -20.57 8.37
N LYS A 441 15.30 -21.40 9.30
CA LYS A 441 15.31 -21.10 10.75
C LYS A 441 16.08 -19.81 11.06
N ASN A 442 17.25 -19.63 10.46
CA ASN A 442 18.10 -18.46 10.67
C ASN A 442 17.45 -17.17 10.12
N TYR A 443 16.83 -17.24 8.94
CA TYR A 443 16.06 -16.13 8.37
C TYR A 443 14.87 -15.71 9.26
N GLU A 444 14.09 -16.68 9.77
CA GLU A 444 12.96 -16.37 10.66
C GLU A 444 13.41 -15.74 11.98
N ALA A 445 14.54 -16.19 12.54
CA ALA A 445 15.12 -15.60 13.74
C ALA A 445 15.54 -14.14 13.50
N LYS A 446 16.22 -13.87 12.38
CA LYS A 446 16.62 -12.50 12.00
C LYS A 446 15.45 -11.59 11.72
N LYS A 447 14.40 -12.10 11.07
CA LYS A 447 13.16 -11.35 10.86
C LYS A 447 12.53 -10.92 12.19
N LYS A 448 12.54 -11.81 13.19
CA LYS A 448 12.08 -11.49 14.55
C LYS A 448 13.00 -10.48 15.24
N GLU A 449 14.32 -10.61 15.10
CA GLU A 449 15.29 -9.70 15.69
C GLU A 449 15.17 -8.27 15.11
N LYS A 450 15.09 -8.12 13.78
CA LYS A 450 14.81 -6.83 13.14
C LYS A 450 13.47 -6.25 13.60
N GLN A 451 12.45 -7.09 13.79
CA GLN A 451 11.15 -6.66 14.31
C GLN A 451 11.23 -6.20 15.78
N ILE A 452 12.03 -6.86 16.63
CA ILE A 452 12.26 -6.46 18.02
C ILE A 452 13.00 -5.13 18.07
N LEU A 453 14.10 -5.00 17.34
CA LEU A 453 14.89 -3.76 17.28
C LEU A 453 14.03 -2.58 16.80
N PHE A 454 13.23 -2.79 15.76
CA PHE A 454 12.27 -1.80 15.27
C PHE A 454 11.21 -1.44 16.33
N ASN A 455 10.70 -2.44 17.04
CA ASN A 455 9.78 -2.25 18.16
C ASN A 455 10.42 -1.51 19.35
N GLU A 456 11.75 -1.47 19.48
CA GLU A 456 12.41 -0.71 20.53
C GLU A 456 12.68 0.75 20.10
N THR A 457 13.05 0.96 18.84
CA THR A 457 13.49 2.29 18.34
C THR A 457 12.35 3.19 17.89
N LEU A 458 11.22 2.64 17.43
CA LEU A 458 10.11 3.45 16.91
C LEU A 458 9.40 4.22 18.04
N VAL A 459 9.47 5.56 18.02
CA VAL A 459 8.72 6.43 18.94
C VAL A 459 7.32 6.72 18.35
N PRO A 460 6.23 6.27 18.98
CA PRO A 460 4.87 6.51 18.49
C PRO A 460 4.54 8.00 18.47
N ASN A 461 3.80 8.44 17.46
CA ASN A 461 3.18 9.76 17.48
C ASN A 461 2.07 9.80 18.54
N LYS A 462 1.72 11.01 18.97
CA LYS A 462 0.54 11.25 19.81
C LYS A 462 -0.66 11.56 18.91
N ILE A 463 -1.85 11.15 19.33
CA ILE A 463 -3.09 11.62 18.72
C ILE A 463 -3.19 13.12 18.96
N ASP A 464 -3.17 13.89 17.88
CA ASP A 464 -3.31 15.35 17.88
C ASP A 464 -4.56 15.74 17.11
N LEU A 465 -5.48 16.41 17.81
CA LEU A 465 -6.77 16.87 17.30
C LEU A 465 -6.70 18.26 16.64
N THR A 466 -5.55 18.91 16.64
CA THR A 466 -5.29 20.18 15.93
C THR A 466 -4.76 19.98 14.50
N TYR A 467 -4.22 18.80 14.22
CA TYR A 467 -3.78 18.39 12.90
C TYR A 467 -4.92 17.72 12.13
N ASP A 468 -5.05 17.91 10.82
CA ASP A 468 -6.24 17.45 10.08
C ASP A 468 -6.20 16.00 9.59
N PHE A 469 -5.11 15.27 9.85
CA PHE A 469 -4.95 13.90 9.38
C PHE A 469 -5.91 12.91 10.07
N ILE A 470 -6.74 12.25 9.26
CA ILE A 470 -7.73 11.23 9.61
C ILE A 470 -7.53 9.93 8.81
N LEU A 471 -8.36 8.93 9.10
CA LEU A 471 -8.30 7.63 8.42
C LEU A 471 -8.52 7.73 6.89
N LEU A 472 -9.27 8.75 6.44
CA LEU A 472 -9.45 9.01 5.01
C LEU A 472 -8.14 9.38 4.33
N ASP A 473 -7.36 10.30 4.90
CA ASP A 473 -6.06 10.69 4.35
C ASP A 473 -5.09 9.51 4.29
N MET A 474 -5.12 8.65 5.31
CA MET A 474 -4.34 7.42 5.31
C MET A 474 -4.74 6.49 4.17
N GLN A 475 -6.04 6.39 3.87
CA GLN A 475 -6.57 5.59 2.77
C GLN A 475 -6.18 6.18 1.41
N GLU A 476 -6.24 7.50 1.23
CA GLU A 476 -5.79 8.18 0.03
C GLU A 476 -4.28 7.98 -0.19
N LYS A 477 -3.48 8.21 0.86
CA LYS A 477 -2.02 8.00 0.85
C LYS A 477 -1.64 6.56 0.50
N ALA A 478 -2.38 5.58 1.02
CA ALA A 478 -2.19 4.17 0.67
C ALA A 478 -2.57 3.86 -0.78
N SER A 479 -3.68 4.43 -1.27
CA SER A 479 -4.17 4.25 -2.65
C SER A 479 -3.23 4.87 -3.68
N ASN A 480 -2.60 5.99 -3.34
CA ASN A 480 -1.61 6.68 -4.16
C ASN A 480 -0.22 6.01 -4.11
N GLY A 481 -0.05 4.96 -3.30
CA GLY A 481 1.23 4.28 -3.13
C GLY A 481 2.32 5.15 -2.51
N GLU A 482 1.96 6.11 -1.65
CA GLU A 482 2.90 7.08 -1.08
C GLU A 482 3.74 6.51 0.08
N TYR A 483 3.37 5.35 0.62
CA TYR A 483 4.14 4.68 1.65
C TYR A 483 5.34 3.94 1.05
N GLU A 484 6.52 4.21 1.61
CA GLU A 484 7.76 3.54 1.20
C GLU A 484 8.04 2.28 2.03
N ASN A 485 7.62 2.28 3.29
CA ASN A 485 7.86 1.20 4.24
C ASN A 485 6.75 1.12 5.32
N GLU A 486 6.74 0.04 6.09
CA GLU A 486 5.76 -0.15 7.16
C GLU A 486 5.90 0.91 8.27
N GLU A 487 7.08 1.51 8.45
CA GLU A 487 7.36 2.45 9.53
C GLU A 487 6.52 3.72 9.39
N GLN A 488 6.47 4.27 8.18
CA GLN A 488 5.63 5.42 7.86
C GLN A 488 4.14 5.14 8.16
N ILE A 489 3.71 3.91 7.90
CA ILE A 489 2.32 3.48 8.15
C ILE A 489 2.04 3.41 9.64
N VAL A 490 2.95 2.83 10.43
CA VAL A 490 2.81 2.79 11.90
C VAL A 490 2.83 4.21 12.48
N MET A 491 3.72 5.07 11.99
CA MET A 491 3.77 6.47 12.41
C MET A 491 2.46 7.21 12.15
N ASP A 492 1.87 7.06 10.97
CA ASP A 492 0.58 7.68 10.66
C ASP A 492 -0.56 7.04 11.46
N LEU A 493 -0.55 5.71 11.64
CA LEU A 493 -1.58 5.01 12.41
C LEU A 493 -1.57 5.42 13.89
N THR A 494 -0.38 5.66 14.48
CA THR A 494 -0.27 6.13 15.89
C THR A 494 -0.80 7.54 16.11
N ARG A 495 -0.94 8.35 15.05
CA ARG A 495 -1.65 9.66 15.09
C ARG A 495 -3.17 9.50 15.10
N LEU A 496 -3.67 8.35 14.64
CA LEU A 496 -5.07 8.11 14.41
C LEU A 496 -5.73 7.32 15.53
N LEU A 497 -5.04 6.34 16.12
CA LEU A 497 -5.69 5.46 17.09
C LEU A 497 -4.77 4.92 18.17
N VAL A 498 -5.37 4.61 19.32
CA VAL A 498 -4.78 3.90 20.46
C VAL A 498 -5.84 3.00 21.07
N TYR A 499 -5.43 1.98 21.83
CA TYR A 499 -6.37 1.14 22.59
C TYR A 499 -5.93 0.98 24.05
N TYR A 500 -6.90 0.71 24.90
CA TYR A 500 -6.70 0.50 26.33
C TYR A 500 -7.75 -0.48 26.88
N GLU A 501 -7.42 -1.08 28.03
CA GLU A 501 -8.28 -2.06 28.68
C GLU A 501 -9.62 -1.44 29.12
N GLY A 502 -10.72 -2.02 28.65
CA GLY A 502 -12.07 -1.70 29.11
C GLY A 502 -12.57 -2.70 30.15
N GLU A 503 -13.80 -2.54 30.66
CA GLU A 503 -14.32 -3.43 31.71
C GLU A 503 -14.56 -4.87 31.25
N THR A 504 -14.87 -5.08 29.97
CA THR A 504 -15.15 -6.41 29.40
C THR A 504 -14.30 -6.73 28.17
N GLU A 505 -13.94 -5.72 27.38
CA GLU A 505 -13.13 -5.83 26.17
C GLU A 505 -12.30 -4.56 26.00
N ASP A 506 -11.23 -4.63 25.21
CA ASP A 506 -10.40 -3.48 24.87
C ASP A 506 -11.20 -2.42 24.08
N ILE A 507 -11.00 -1.17 24.47
CA ILE A 507 -11.63 -0.01 23.84
C ILE A 507 -10.58 0.67 22.96
N CYS A 508 -10.90 0.87 21.70
CA CYS A 508 -10.07 1.64 20.77
C CYS A 508 -10.59 3.07 20.68
N ALA A 509 -9.72 4.03 20.99
CA ALA A 509 -9.94 5.44 20.73
C ALA A 509 -9.38 5.78 19.35
N ILE A 510 -10.26 6.20 18.44
CA ILE A 510 -9.92 6.57 17.07
C ILE A 510 -10.29 8.01 16.79
N LYS A 511 -9.35 8.75 16.21
CA LYS A 511 -9.54 10.10 15.70
C LYS A 511 -10.42 10.06 14.46
N GLY A 512 -11.40 10.96 14.40
CA GLY A 512 -12.23 11.19 13.23
C GLY A 512 -12.61 12.66 13.14
N TYR A 513 -13.38 12.98 12.10
CA TYR A 513 -13.82 14.34 11.81
C TYR A 513 -15.34 14.44 11.92
N ASP A 514 -15.80 15.42 12.69
CA ASP A 514 -17.20 15.78 12.80
C ASP A 514 -17.51 16.90 11.79
N ALA A 515 -18.24 16.56 10.74
CA ALA A 515 -18.58 17.48 9.65
C ALA A 515 -19.61 18.54 10.03
N ILE A 516 -20.35 18.36 11.14
CA ILE A 516 -21.34 19.35 11.61
C ILE A 516 -20.64 20.44 12.41
N CYS A 517 -19.72 20.04 13.28
CA CYS A 517 -18.97 20.97 14.11
C CYS A 517 -17.64 21.43 13.49
N ASP A 518 -17.33 20.95 12.28
CA ASP A 518 -16.08 21.22 11.55
C ASP A 518 -14.85 21.03 12.45
N THR A 519 -14.75 19.87 13.10
CA THR A 519 -13.74 19.64 14.13
C THR A 519 -13.31 18.19 14.22
N GLN A 520 -12.05 17.97 14.56
CA GLN A 520 -11.53 16.64 14.88
C GLN A 520 -12.03 16.18 16.26
N VAL A 521 -12.43 14.91 16.37
CA VAL A 521 -12.98 14.33 17.60
C VAL A 521 -12.42 12.92 17.83
N ILE A 522 -12.52 12.44 19.07
CA ILE A 522 -12.14 11.08 19.44
C ILE A 522 -13.42 10.26 19.59
N TYR A 523 -13.51 9.16 18.84
CA TYR A 523 -14.55 8.16 18.98
C TYR A 523 -14.03 6.93 19.71
N HIS A 524 -14.85 6.35 20.58
CA HIS A 524 -14.59 5.06 21.18
C HIS A 524 -15.28 3.96 20.38
N LYS A 525 -14.52 2.93 19.98
CA LYS A 525 -15.03 1.81 19.21
C LYS A 525 -14.44 0.50 19.73
N LEU A 526 -15.23 -0.55 19.60
CA LEU A 526 -14.75 -1.92 19.75
C LEU A 526 -13.62 -2.21 18.76
N GLU A 527 -12.64 -2.98 19.21
CA GLU A 527 -11.50 -3.43 18.39
C GLU A 527 -11.96 -4.07 17.08
N GLY A 528 -12.97 -4.95 17.14
CA GLY A 528 -13.52 -5.62 15.95
C GLY A 528 -14.09 -4.65 14.91
N THR A 529 -14.65 -3.52 15.33
CA THR A 529 -15.14 -2.47 14.41
C THR A 529 -13.97 -1.77 13.74
N VAL A 530 -12.93 -1.43 14.50
CA VAL A 530 -11.72 -0.80 13.96
C VAL A 530 -11.02 -1.75 13.00
N TYR A 531 -10.92 -3.04 13.31
CA TYR A 531 -10.36 -4.05 12.42
C TYR A 531 -11.04 -4.06 11.05
N LYS A 532 -12.37 -4.00 11.01
CA LYS A 532 -13.12 -3.92 9.75
C LYS A 532 -12.84 -2.64 8.96
N GLN A 533 -12.50 -1.54 9.63
CA GLN A 533 -12.10 -0.29 8.96
C GLN A 533 -10.68 -0.42 8.39
N LEU A 534 -9.73 -0.90 9.19
CA LEU A 534 -8.32 -1.06 8.78
C LEU A 534 -8.12 -2.15 7.71
N GLU A 535 -9.02 -3.14 7.65
CA GLU A 535 -9.01 -4.19 6.63
C GLU A 535 -9.36 -3.69 5.23
N LYS A 536 -10.05 -2.55 5.14
CA LYS A 536 -10.41 -1.93 3.85
C LYS A 536 -9.26 -1.15 3.22
N ILE A 537 -8.18 -0.89 3.97
CA ILE A 537 -7.05 -0.10 3.51
C ILE A 537 -5.94 -1.07 3.08
N ASN A 538 -5.88 -1.28 1.77
CA ASN A 538 -4.81 -2.04 1.12
C ASN A 538 -3.58 -1.15 0.94
N ILE A 539 -2.41 -1.70 1.25
CA ILE A 539 -1.14 -0.98 1.15
C ILE A 539 -0.41 -1.43 -0.11
N ASN A 540 -0.12 -0.47 -0.98
CA ASN A 540 0.79 -0.63 -2.10
C ASN A 540 2.05 0.17 -1.80
N PHE A 541 3.18 -0.51 -1.59
CA PHE A 541 4.45 0.20 -1.41
C PHE A 541 4.93 0.76 -2.75
N LYS A 542 5.41 2.02 -2.74
CA LYS A 542 5.86 2.74 -3.94
C LYS A 542 6.92 2.00 -4.77
N ASN A 543 7.65 1.08 -4.13
CA ASN A 543 8.77 0.34 -4.72
C ASN A 543 8.47 -1.16 -4.96
N LYS A 544 7.23 -1.63 -4.81
CA LYS A 544 6.89 -2.98 -5.28
C LYS A 544 6.81 -2.96 -6.81
N LYS A 545 7.88 -3.44 -7.47
CA LYS A 545 7.77 -3.91 -8.86
C LYS A 545 6.60 -4.89 -8.91
N THR A 546 5.68 -4.69 -9.84
CA THR A 546 4.43 -5.45 -10.04
C THR A 546 4.62 -6.93 -10.43
N ASP A 547 5.81 -7.50 -10.21
CA ASP A 547 6.19 -8.86 -10.63
C ASP A 547 5.95 -9.92 -9.55
N GLU A 548 5.50 -9.53 -8.36
CA GLU A 548 4.99 -10.46 -7.36
C GLU A 548 3.46 -10.51 -7.42
N LYS A 549 2.90 -11.27 -8.37
CA LYS A 549 1.66 -12.01 -8.09
C LYS A 549 2.01 -13.17 -7.17
N ASP A 550 2.47 -12.84 -5.96
CA ASP A 550 2.34 -13.77 -4.87
C ASP A 550 0.83 -13.85 -4.61
N ASN A 551 0.25 -15.06 -4.64
CA ASN A 551 -1.12 -15.31 -4.18
C ASN A 551 -1.31 -14.96 -2.68
N SER A 552 -0.32 -14.30 -2.05
CA SER A 552 -0.44 -13.63 -0.78
C SER A 552 -1.50 -12.52 -0.85
N LYS A 553 -2.46 -12.58 0.07
CA LYS A 553 -3.46 -11.53 0.25
C LYS A 553 -2.77 -10.16 0.36
N PRO A 554 -3.33 -9.09 -0.26
CA PRO A 554 -2.77 -7.76 -0.16
C PRO A 554 -2.53 -7.37 1.31
N ILE A 555 -1.38 -6.75 1.58
CA ILE A 555 -1.04 -6.32 2.93
C ILE A 555 -2.02 -5.21 3.31
N THR A 556 -2.75 -5.41 4.41
CA THR A 556 -3.72 -4.43 4.91
C THR A 556 -3.16 -3.69 6.11
N VAL A 557 -3.65 -2.47 6.36
CA VAL A 557 -3.31 -1.72 7.57
C VAL A 557 -3.67 -2.53 8.84
N LYS A 558 -4.71 -3.36 8.80
CA LYS A 558 -5.06 -4.29 9.88
C LYS A 558 -3.92 -5.25 10.25
N GLN A 559 -3.22 -5.79 9.26
CA GLN A 559 -2.09 -6.70 9.50
C GLN A 559 -0.92 -5.95 10.15
N ILE A 560 -0.64 -4.73 9.70
CA ILE A 560 0.39 -3.86 10.30
C ILE A 560 0.01 -3.49 11.73
N PHE A 561 -1.24 -3.10 11.98
CA PHE A 561 -1.73 -2.81 13.33
C PHE A 561 -1.49 -3.97 14.29
N LYS A 562 -1.86 -5.20 13.89
CA LYS A 562 -1.62 -6.41 14.69
C LYS A 562 -0.13 -6.68 14.92
N LYS A 563 0.69 -6.49 13.87
CA LYS A 563 2.14 -6.71 13.92
C LYS A 563 2.82 -5.78 14.93
N TYR A 564 2.29 -4.57 15.12
CA TYR A 564 2.85 -3.51 15.97
C TYR A 564 1.92 -3.13 17.14
N ALA A 565 1.05 -4.03 17.59
CA ALA A 565 -0.01 -3.75 18.56
C ALA A 565 0.49 -3.04 19.84
N SER A 566 1.67 -3.44 20.34
CA SER A 566 2.28 -2.84 21.54
C SER A 566 2.53 -1.33 21.45
N LYS A 567 2.61 -0.77 20.24
CA LYS A 567 2.81 0.67 20.00
C LYS A 567 1.56 1.51 20.21
N PHE A 568 0.39 0.89 20.22
CA PHE A 568 -0.90 1.58 20.32
C PHE A 568 -1.50 1.49 21.72
N VAL A 569 -0.86 0.79 22.66
CA VAL A 569 -1.38 0.55 24.01
C VAL A 569 -1.30 1.79 24.89
N LYS A 570 -2.39 2.09 25.59
CA LYS A 570 -2.46 3.03 26.71
C LYS A 570 -2.98 2.32 27.96
N LYS A 571 -2.62 2.83 29.14
CA LYS A 571 -3.15 2.40 30.45
C LYS A 571 -4.64 2.72 30.64
N GLY A 572 -5.16 3.67 29.87
CA GLY A 572 -6.52 4.18 30.02
C GLY A 572 -6.69 5.55 29.36
N CYS A 573 -7.85 6.15 29.60
CA CYS A 573 -8.26 7.43 29.05
C CYS A 573 -8.70 8.37 30.18
N LYS A 574 -8.25 9.63 30.14
CA LYS A 574 -8.65 10.70 31.07
C LYS A 574 -8.89 11.99 30.30
N PHE A 575 -9.67 12.89 30.89
CA PHE A 575 -9.90 14.19 30.26
C PHE A 575 -8.59 14.97 30.15
N ILE A 576 -7.82 15.05 31.23
CA ILE A 576 -6.46 15.62 31.28
C ILE A 576 -5.56 14.72 32.12
N SER A 577 -4.41 14.31 31.57
CA SER A 577 -3.38 13.53 32.25
C SER A 577 -1.96 13.98 31.86
N GLU A 578 -1.07 14.01 32.85
CA GLU A 578 0.38 14.20 32.65
C GLU A 578 1.12 12.88 32.38
N ASP A 579 0.54 11.72 32.75
CA ASP A 579 1.12 10.41 32.43
C ASP A 579 1.01 10.15 30.92
N PRO A 580 2.13 10.06 30.16
CA PRO A 580 2.11 9.82 28.71
C PRO A 580 1.54 8.45 28.33
N LYS A 581 1.43 7.52 29.29
CA LYS A 581 0.79 6.22 29.10
C LYS A 581 -0.73 6.28 29.19
N ILE A 582 -1.32 7.41 29.57
CA ILE A 582 -2.78 7.64 29.56
C ILE A 582 -3.12 8.53 28.36
N LEU A 583 -4.20 8.21 27.64
CA LEU A 583 -4.73 9.08 26.60
C LEU A 583 -5.37 10.32 27.24
N THR A 584 -4.92 11.50 26.82
CA THR A 584 -5.51 12.80 27.20
C THR A 584 -6.48 13.26 26.11
N VAL A 585 -7.75 13.46 26.47
CA VAL A 585 -8.82 13.85 25.53
C VAL A 585 -8.86 15.36 25.29
N PHE A 586 -8.58 16.16 26.32
CA PHE A 586 -8.52 17.61 26.21
C PHE A 586 -7.17 18.04 25.62
N GLN A 587 -7.20 18.64 24.44
CA GLN A 587 -6.00 19.04 23.69
C GLN A 587 -5.93 20.56 23.46
N GLY A 588 -6.62 21.33 24.32
CA GLY A 588 -6.76 22.77 24.19
C GLY A 588 -8.08 23.18 23.55
N TYR A 589 -8.31 24.49 23.51
CA TYR A 589 -9.50 25.09 22.92
C TYR A 589 -9.32 25.31 21.41
N LYS A 590 -10.45 25.46 20.69
CA LYS A 590 -10.46 25.85 19.27
C LYS A 590 -9.74 27.20 19.07
N TYR A 591 -9.96 28.13 19.98
CA TYR A 591 -9.40 29.47 19.93
C TYR A 591 -8.18 29.60 20.86
N LYS A 592 -7.22 30.42 20.43
CA LYS A 592 -6.06 30.79 21.25
C LYS A 592 -6.39 32.00 22.12
N LYS A 593 -5.71 32.11 23.25
CA LYS A 593 -5.78 33.32 24.09
C LYS A 593 -5.24 34.52 23.31
N LEU A 594 -5.98 35.61 23.30
CA LEU A 594 -5.55 36.89 22.73
C LEU A 594 -4.71 37.68 23.74
N ASP A 595 -3.72 38.42 23.24
CA ASP A 595 -2.86 39.30 24.06
C ASP A 595 -3.52 40.67 24.32
N ILE A 596 -4.38 41.12 23.40
CA ILE A 596 -5.14 42.38 23.47
C ILE A 596 -6.62 42.02 23.46
N ILE A 597 -7.39 42.65 24.35
CA ILE A 597 -8.83 42.46 24.48
C ILE A 597 -9.51 43.75 24.04
N ASP A 598 -10.42 43.64 23.09
CA ASP A 598 -11.34 44.71 22.74
C ASP A 598 -12.63 44.52 23.57
N TYR A 599 -12.90 45.46 24.47
CA TYR A 599 -14.09 45.41 25.32
C TYR A 599 -15.33 45.95 24.60
N GLU A 600 -15.16 46.78 23.56
CA GLU A 600 -16.29 47.36 22.83
C GLU A 600 -17.05 46.27 22.07
N CYS A 601 -16.35 45.32 21.47
CA CYS A 601 -16.98 44.19 20.77
C CYS A 601 -17.70 43.21 21.72
N LEU A 602 -17.34 43.18 23.01
CA LEU A 602 -17.95 42.31 24.01
C LEU A 602 -19.10 42.98 24.76
N GLN A 603 -19.27 44.29 24.62
CA GLN A 603 -20.23 45.07 25.41
C GLN A 603 -21.66 44.54 25.25
N MET A 604 -22.12 44.30 24.02
CA MET A 604 -23.47 43.77 23.76
C MET A 604 -23.69 42.39 24.40
N TYR A 605 -22.64 41.56 24.47
CA TYR A 605 -22.72 40.26 25.11
C TYR A 605 -22.78 40.39 26.64
N PHE A 606 -22.00 41.29 27.23
CA PHE A 606 -22.09 41.60 28.66
C PHE A 606 -23.44 42.22 29.04
N ASP A 607 -23.99 43.09 28.20
CA ASP A 607 -25.31 43.70 28.41
C ASP A 607 -26.41 42.64 28.34
N LEU A 608 -26.34 41.69 27.40
CA LEU A 608 -27.25 40.54 27.36
C LEU A 608 -27.22 39.76 28.68
N ILE A 609 -26.02 39.47 29.21
CA ILE A 609 -25.89 38.74 30.48
C ILE A 609 -26.46 39.57 31.64
N LYS A 610 -26.15 40.86 31.70
CA LYS A 610 -26.55 41.73 32.80
C LYS A 610 -28.05 42.02 32.80
N GLU A 611 -28.56 42.53 31.69
CA GLU A 611 -29.91 43.08 31.60
C GLU A 611 -30.96 41.98 31.40
N THR A 612 -30.65 40.97 30.59
CA THR A 612 -31.59 39.89 30.28
C THR A 612 -31.41 38.69 31.20
N ILE A 613 -30.21 38.10 31.26
CA ILE A 613 -29.99 36.83 31.98
C ILE A 613 -30.03 37.02 33.50
N ALA A 614 -29.34 38.05 34.00
CA ALA A 614 -29.31 38.38 35.43
C ALA A 614 -30.45 39.32 35.86
N ALA A 615 -31.28 39.79 34.92
CA ALA A 615 -32.39 40.72 35.17
C ALA A 615 -31.96 42.01 35.90
N GLY A 616 -30.72 42.46 35.71
CA GLY A 616 -30.12 43.61 36.39
C GLY A 616 -29.61 43.33 37.82
N ASP A 617 -29.67 42.10 38.32
CA ASP A 617 -29.08 41.72 39.61
C ASP A 617 -27.55 41.56 39.48
N GLU A 618 -26.82 42.51 40.08
CA GLU A 618 -25.35 42.55 40.02
C GLU A 618 -24.69 41.29 40.60
N ARG A 619 -25.28 40.66 41.63
CA ARG A 619 -24.69 39.46 42.25
C ARG A 619 -24.84 38.26 41.34
N VAL A 620 -25.99 38.14 40.68
CA VAL A 620 -26.26 37.07 39.71
C VAL A 620 -25.38 37.27 38.47
N TYR A 621 -25.25 38.50 37.99
CA TYR A 621 -24.35 38.87 36.90
C TYR A 621 -22.89 38.48 37.19
N GLU A 622 -22.36 38.89 38.34
CA GLU A 622 -21.00 38.56 38.77
C GLU A 622 -20.81 37.04 38.93
N TYR A 623 -21.81 36.34 39.48
CA TYR A 623 -21.77 34.88 39.59
C TYR A 623 -21.65 34.21 38.22
N ILE A 624 -22.47 34.62 37.24
CA ILE A 624 -22.46 34.05 35.90
C ILE A 624 -21.10 34.26 35.23
N LEU A 625 -20.53 35.47 35.31
CA LEU A 625 -19.21 35.76 34.76
C LEU A 625 -18.11 34.90 35.41
N ASN A 626 -18.11 34.79 36.74
CA ASN A 626 -17.16 33.96 37.47
C ASN A 626 -17.32 32.48 37.14
N TRP A 627 -18.55 32.01 36.96
CA TRP A 627 -18.85 30.64 36.56
C TRP A 627 -18.31 30.34 35.15
N MET A 628 -18.50 31.26 34.20
CA MET A 628 -17.94 31.15 32.84
C MET A 628 -16.40 31.17 32.86
N ALA A 629 -15.80 32.09 33.62
CA ALA A 629 -14.35 32.16 33.78
C ALA A 629 -13.79 30.85 34.38
N TRP A 630 -14.46 30.30 35.39
CA TRP A 630 -14.08 29.04 36.01
C TRP A 630 -14.10 27.87 35.01
N LEU A 631 -15.17 27.77 34.20
CA LEU A 631 -15.33 26.74 33.17
C LEU A 631 -14.16 26.74 32.16
N ILE A 632 -13.75 27.92 31.70
CA ILE A 632 -12.68 28.07 30.69
C ILE A 632 -11.28 27.96 31.31
N GLN A 633 -11.08 28.43 32.54
CA GLN A 633 -9.76 28.40 33.17
C GLN A 633 -9.45 27.04 33.81
N ASN A 634 -10.47 26.23 34.15
CA ASN A 634 -10.31 24.97 34.86
C ASN A 634 -10.96 23.79 34.10
N PRO A 635 -10.46 23.40 32.91
CA PRO A 635 -11.11 22.41 32.05
C PRO A 635 -11.33 21.02 32.67
N ARG A 636 -10.58 20.66 33.71
CA ARG A 636 -10.73 19.39 34.45
C ARG A 636 -11.75 19.46 35.61
N LYS A 637 -12.20 20.65 36.00
CA LYS A 637 -12.98 20.85 37.23
C LYS A 637 -14.40 21.26 36.90
N LYS A 638 -15.35 20.68 37.63
CA LYS A 638 -16.76 21.10 37.60
C LYS A 638 -16.97 22.24 38.58
N SER A 639 -17.85 23.16 38.23
CA SER A 639 -18.43 24.14 39.17
C SER A 639 -19.29 23.47 40.24
N ARG A 640 -19.84 22.28 39.94
CA ARG A 640 -20.81 21.53 40.76
C ARG A 640 -22.13 22.29 40.97
N ALA A 641 -22.38 23.30 40.14
CA ALA A 641 -23.59 24.09 40.09
C ALA A 641 -24.04 24.26 38.63
N ALA A 642 -25.33 24.07 38.39
CA ALA A 642 -25.97 24.31 37.10
C ALA A 642 -26.74 25.63 37.14
N ILE A 643 -26.82 26.30 35.99
CA ILE A 643 -27.61 27.53 35.85
C ILE A 643 -28.93 27.17 35.17
N VAL A 644 -30.05 27.70 35.65
CA VAL A 644 -31.38 27.51 35.06
C VAL A 644 -31.86 28.86 34.55
N LEU A 645 -32.07 28.97 33.24
CA LEU A 645 -32.58 30.15 32.57
C LEU A 645 -34.07 29.95 32.26
N GLN A 646 -34.93 30.63 33.01
CA GLN A 646 -36.39 30.53 32.89
C GLN A 646 -36.97 31.63 31.99
N ASP A 647 -38.29 31.75 31.92
CA ASP A 647 -39.06 32.78 31.17
C ASP A 647 -39.20 32.58 29.66
N ARG A 648 -39.71 33.60 28.97
CA ARG A 648 -40.18 33.54 27.58
C ARG A 648 -39.08 33.17 26.59
N GLN A 649 -39.48 32.53 25.49
CA GLN A 649 -38.63 32.30 24.33
C GLN A 649 -38.42 33.60 23.54
N GLY A 650 -37.31 33.66 22.80
CA GLY A 650 -36.99 34.79 21.93
C GLY A 650 -36.22 35.92 22.60
N ILE A 651 -35.84 35.78 23.87
CA ILE A 651 -35.15 36.82 24.66
C ILE A 651 -33.60 36.73 24.64
N GLY A 652 -33.03 35.82 23.85
CA GLY A 652 -31.57 35.68 23.72
C GLY A 652 -30.90 34.64 24.63
N LYS A 653 -31.65 33.81 25.37
CA LYS A 653 -31.09 32.73 26.22
C LYS A 653 -30.11 31.82 25.47
N ASN A 654 -30.46 31.41 24.24
CA ASN A 654 -29.58 30.57 23.44
C ASN A 654 -28.37 31.34 22.92
N ARG A 655 -28.48 32.63 22.59
CA ARG A 655 -27.33 33.46 22.17
C ARG A 655 -26.26 33.52 23.26
N PHE A 656 -26.69 33.62 24.52
CA PHE A 656 -25.79 33.52 25.66
C PHE A 656 -25.06 32.17 25.71
N THR A 657 -25.78 31.05 25.58
CA THR A 657 -25.19 29.71 25.67
C THR A 657 -24.37 29.30 24.44
N ASP A 658 -24.74 29.78 23.25
CA ASP A 658 -24.09 29.48 21.97
C ASP A 658 -22.61 29.91 22.00
N VAL A 659 -22.30 31.07 22.59
CA VAL A 659 -20.91 31.55 22.74
C VAL A 659 -20.08 30.61 23.61
N ILE A 660 -20.64 30.13 24.73
CA ILE A 660 -19.93 29.19 25.61
C ILE A 660 -19.73 27.84 24.92
N ALA A 661 -20.75 27.37 24.19
CA ALA A 661 -20.66 26.15 23.40
C ALA A 661 -19.61 26.27 22.29
N GLU A 662 -19.52 27.41 21.62
CA GLU A 662 -18.50 27.66 20.58
C GLU A 662 -17.09 27.71 21.15
N LEU A 663 -16.88 28.40 22.29
CA LEU A 663 -15.59 28.43 22.98
C LEU A 663 -15.11 27.03 23.41
N THR A 664 -16.04 26.17 23.82
CA THR A 664 -15.75 24.79 24.24
C THR A 664 -15.83 23.77 23.10
N SER A 665 -16.40 24.15 21.95
CA SER A 665 -16.48 23.43 20.66
C SER A 665 -16.73 21.93 20.82
N ARG A 666 -15.78 21.07 20.42
CA ARG A 666 -15.82 19.59 20.50
C ARG A 666 -16.07 19.02 21.90
N TYR A 667 -15.86 19.83 22.94
CA TYR A 667 -16.14 19.49 24.33
C TYR A 667 -17.51 19.99 24.80
N SER A 668 -18.38 20.42 23.89
CA SER A 668 -19.72 20.94 24.21
C SER A 668 -20.85 20.10 23.59
N CYS A 669 -22.01 20.21 24.21
CA CYS A 669 -23.29 19.82 23.63
C CYS A 669 -24.20 21.05 23.62
N SER A 670 -24.26 21.74 22.47
CA SER A 670 -24.89 23.06 22.34
C SER A 670 -26.41 23.05 22.46
N ASN A 671 -27.06 21.91 22.22
CA ASN A 671 -28.52 21.82 22.30
C ASN A 671 -28.97 20.38 22.53
N ILE A 672 -29.43 20.06 23.74
CA ILE A 672 -30.06 18.77 24.04
C ILE A 672 -31.48 19.02 24.54
N THR A 673 -32.44 18.57 23.73
CA THR A 673 -33.88 18.69 24.03
C THR A 673 -34.42 17.46 24.78
N ASN A 674 -33.72 16.33 24.70
CA ASN A 674 -34.13 15.09 25.37
C ASN A 674 -33.23 14.75 26.56
N ILE A 675 -33.74 14.98 27.78
CA ILE A 675 -33.02 14.68 29.03
C ILE A 675 -32.72 13.18 29.23
N ASP A 676 -33.43 12.28 28.53
CA ASP A 676 -33.14 10.84 28.58
C ASP A 676 -31.77 10.51 27.96
N GLU A 677 -31.18 11.40 27.15
CA GLU A 677 -29.81 11.22 26.64
C GLU A 677 -28.76 11.30 27.75
N PHE A 678 -29.08 11.97 28.86
CA PHE A 678 -28.22 12.06 30.05
C PHE A 678 -28.57 11.00 31.09
N THR A 679 -29.86 10.87 31.34
CA THR A 679 -30.40 10.16 32.50
C THR A 679 -30.87 8.75 32.18
N GLY A 680 -31.03 8.46 30.90
CA GLY A 680 -31.47 7.17 30.40
C GLY A 680 -30.38 6.11 30.44
N ARG A 681 -30.71 4.94 29.88
CA ARG A 681 -29.81 3.78 29.86
C ARG A 681 -28.55 4.06 29.02
N PHE A 682 -28.65 4.83 27.93
CA PHE A 682 -27.52 5.12 27.05
C PHE A 682 -27.14 6.59 27.15
N ASN A 683 -25.96 6.88 27.71
CA ASN A 683 -25.57 8.22 28.18
C ASN A 683 -24.17 8.65 27.72
N SER A 684 -23.71 8.16 26.57
CA SER A 684 -22.39 8.50 26.02
C SER A 684 -22.24 9.97 25.65
N VAL A 685 -23.34 10.71 25.50
CA VAL A 685 -23.32 12.16 25.24
C VAL A 685 -22.61 12.95 26.34
N VAL A 686 -22.55 12.40 27.57
CA VAL A 686 -21.88 13.04 28.71
C VAL A 686 -20.37 12.87 28.68
N GLU A 687 -19.88 11.83 28.00
CA GLU A 687 -18.48 11.45 28.02
C GLU A 687 -17.61 12.51 27.34
N ASN A 688 -16.55 12.93 28.03
CA ASN A 688 -15.57 13.91 27.52
C ASN A 688 -16.17 15.27 27.11
N LYS A 689 -17.27 15.68 27.73
CA LYS A 689 -17.91 16.97 27.52
C LYS A 689 -17.75 17.87 28.75
N MET A 690 -17.31 19.10 28.52
CA MET A 690 -17.15 20.16 29.52
C MET A 690 -18.42 20.98 29.72
N PHE A 691 -19.25 21.12 28.68
CA PHE A 691 -20.42 22.00 28.70
C PHE A 691 -21.60 21.34 27.99
N ALA A 692 -22.80 21.50 28.55
CA ALA A 692 -24.03 21.07 27.91
C ALA A 692 -25.16 22.06 28.16
N VAL A 693 -25.98 22.26 27.13
CA VAL A 693 -27.21 23.05 27.19
C VAL A 693 -28.40 22.10 27.11
N LEU A 694 -29.22 22.13 28.14
CA LEU A 694 -30.45 21.38 28.26
C LEU A 694 -31.61 22.28 27.89
N ASN A 695 -32.02 22.22 26.62
CA ASN A 695 -33.05 23.10 26.07
C ASN A 695 -34.44 22.46 26.18
N GLU A 696 -35.49 23.28 26.19
CA GLU A 696 -36.90 22.85 26.19
C GLU A 696 -37.26 21.87 27.33
N MET A 697 -36.65 22.04 28.50
CA MET A 697 -36.90 21.16 29.64
C MET A 697 -38.34 21.29 30.13
N MET A 698 -39.04 20.15 30.18
CA MET A 698 -40.41 20.07 30.68
C MET A 698 -40.48 20.36 32.19
N ASN A 699 -41.69 20.63 32.70
CA ASN A 699 -41.90 20.71 34.14
C ASN A 699 -41.47 19.40 34.81
N TYR A 700 -40.87 19.52 36.00
CA TYR A 700 -40.45 18.39 36.82
C TYR A 700 -41.58 17.38 37.04
N ASN A 701 -42.82 17.85 37.27
CA ASN A 701 -43.98 16.99 37.51
C ASN A 701 -44.33 16.10 36.30
N ASP A 702 -43.95 16.54 35.10
CA ASP A 702 -44.17 15.80 33.84
C ASP A 702 -42.97 14.90 33.50
N SER A 703 -41.87 15.02 34.25
CA SER A 703 -40.67 14.21 34.08
C SER A 703 -40.80 12.81 34.72
N LYS A 704 -40.04 11.84 34.19
CA LYS A 704 -40.01 10.48 34.75
C LYS A 704 -39.45 10.49 36.17
N LYS A 705 -40.02 9.66 37.04
CA LYS A 705 -39.52 9.47 38.42
C LYS A 705 -38.03 9.08 38.40
N GLY A 706 -37.23 9.79 39.19
CA GLY A 706 -35.79 9.53 39.37
C GLY A 706 -34.84 10.38 38.52
N VAL A 707 -35.34 11.10 37.49
CA VAL A 707 -34.52 11.98 36.64
C VAL A 707 -33.79 13.05 37.47
N ALA A 708 -34.49 13.67 38.43
CA ALA A 708 -33.88 14.68 39.32
C ALA A 708 -32.70 14.13 40.14
N THR A 709 -32.79 12.89 40.63
CA THR A 709 -31.71 12.24 41.37
C THR A 709 -30.49 12.01 40.49
N VAL A 710 -30.70 11.52 39.27
CA VAL A 710 -29.61 11.28 38.31
C VAL A 710 -28.95 12.60 37.90
N MET A 711 -29.74 13.65 37.63
CA MET A 711 -29.20 14.98 37.33
C MET A 711 -28.37 15.57 38.48
N LYS A 712 -28.81 15.42 39.73
CA LYS A 712 -28.03 15.84 40.91
C LYS A 712 -26.67 15.13 40.95
N SER A 713 -26.61 13.84 40.61
CA SER A 713 -25.36 13.09 40.46
C SER A 713 -24.51 13.62 39.30
N ILE A 714 -25.09 13.80 38.11
CA ILE A 714 -24.37 14.34 36.93
C ILE A 714 -23.79 15.74 37.21
N ILE A 715 -24.48 16.61 37.94
CA ILE A 715 -23.98 17.94 38.30
C ILE A 715 -22.81 17.86 39.29
N SER A 716 -22.86 16.95 40.27
CA SER A 716 -22.00 17.04 41.45
C SER A 716 -20.90 15.97 41.57
N ASP A 717 -21.06 14.81 40.94
CA ASP A 717 -20.10 13.70 41.01
C ASP A 717 -18.96 13.90 39.99
N LEU A 718 -17.76 13.48 40.38
CA LEU A 718 -16.53 13.63 39.57
C LEU A 718 -16.31 12.50 38.57
N THR A 719 -17.10 11.42 38.67
CA THR A 719 -17.03 10.26 37.80
C THR A 719 -18.42 9.84 37.37
N ILE A 720 -18.55 9.33 36.16
CA ILE A 720 -19.81 8.84 35.62
C ILE A 720 -19.61 7.48 34.95
N ARG A 721 -20.61 6.60 35.11
CA ARG A 721 -20.68 5.35 34.34
C ARG A 721 -21.25 5.64 32.97
N ILE A 722 -20.45 5.40 31.94
CA ILE A 722 -20.84 5.55 30.54
C ILE A 722 -21.31 4.20 30.02
N ASN A 723 -22.52 4.20 29.47
CA ASN A 723 -23.10 3.07 28.77
C ASN A 723 -23.44 3.50 27.35
N GLU A 724 -22.52 3.26 26.42
CA GLU A 724 -22.74 3.51 25.00
C GLU A 724 -23.37 2.28 24.35
N LYS A 725 -24.26 2.49 23.38
CA LYS A 725 -24.96 1.37 22.72
C LYS A 725 -23.96 0.52 21.94
N ASN A 726 -24.00 -0.80 22.17
CA ASN A 726 -23.10 -1.78 21.55
C ASN A 726 -21.60 -1.56 21.90
N GLN A 727 -21.31 -0.94 23.04
CA GLN A 727 -19.94 -0.81 23.57
C GLN A 727 -19.87 -1.32 25.01
N PRO A 728 -18.69 -1.75 25.48
CA PRO A 728 -18.44 -2.02 26.88
C PRO A 728 -18.75 -0.81 27.74
N ARG A 729 -19.32 -1.08 28.92
CA ARG A 729 -19.46 -0.05 29.95
C ARG A 729 -18.09 0.36 30.44
N ARG A 730 -17.97 1.64 30.81
CA ARG A 730 -16.73 2.21 31.34
C ARG A 730 -17.03 3.32 32.32
N THR A 731 -16.05 3.57 33.19
CA THR A 731 -16.08 4.73 34.09
C THR A 731 -15.25 5.84 33.48
N ALA A 732 -15.84 7.03 33.34
CA ALA A 732 -15.19 8.21 32.81
C ALA A 732 -15.12 9.33 33.86
N GLU A 733 -14.17 10.25 33.70
CA GLU A 733 -14.18 11.53 34.43
C GLU A 733 -15.39 12.34 33.98
N ASN A 734 -16.16 12.83 34.94
CA ASN A 734 -17.22 13.79 34.68
C ASN A 734 -16.62 15.19 34.87
N VAL A 735 -16.57 15.97 33.78
CA VAL A 735 -16.09 17.36 33.78
C VAL A 735 -17.16 18.35 33.31
N MET A 736 -18.40 17.88 33.14
CA MET A 736 -19.47 18.64 32.51
C MET A 736 -20.03 19.76 33.39
N ASN A 737 -20.40 20.88 32.80
CA ASN A 737 -21.15 21.97 33.42
C ASN A 737 -22.42 22.20 32.60
N ILE A 738 -23.54 22.49 33.26
CA ILE A 738 -24.86 22.41 32.64
C ILE A 738 -25.59 23.73 32.77
N ILE A 739 -26.21 24.17 31.68
CA ILE A 739 -27.21 25.24 31.67
C ILE A 739 -28.54 24.66 31.20
N TYR A 740 -29.59 24.85 31.98
CA TYR A 740 -30.96 24.56 31.57
C TYR A 740 -31.56 25.80 30.93
N VAL A 741 -32.18 25.65 29.76
CA VAL A 741 -32.95 26.68 29.08
C VAL A 741 -34.38 26.19 28.97
N THR A 742 -35.31 26.90 29.60
CA THR A 742 -36.69 26.44 29.70
C THR A 742 -37.67 27.59 29.82
N ASN A 743 -38.92 27.34 29.43
CA ASN A 743 -40.05 28.21 29.66
C ASN A 743 -40.97 27.65 30.76
N ALA A 744 -40.60 26.52 31.37
CA ALA A 744 -41.36 25.84 32.41
C ALA A 744 -41.24 26.58 33.75
N ASP A 745 -42.35 26.66 34.48
CA ASP A 745 -42.41 27.34 35.78
C ASP A 745 -41.60 26.57 36.85
N MET A 746 -41.63 25.22 36.80
CA MET A 746 -40.90 24.35 37.72
C MET A 746 -40.07 23.29 36.96
N PRO A 747 -38.93 23.67 36.36
CA PRO A 747 -38.14 22.77 35.52
C PRO A 747 -37.29 21.77 36.33
N VAL A 748 -36.93 22.11 37.57
CA VAL A 748 -36.09 21.29 38.45
C VAL A 748 -36.71 21.16 39.83
N GLN A 749 -36.51 20.00 40.46
CA GLN A 749 -36.90 19.78 41.86
C GLN A 749 -35.80 20.31 42.78
N LEU A 750 -36.11 21.39 43.51
CA LEU A 750 -35.22 22.00 44.49
C LEU A 750 -35.52 21.48 45.90
N ASP A 751 -34.46 21.11 46.63
CA ASP A 751 -34.53 20.84 48.07
C ASP A 751 -34.29 22.16 48.84
N THR A 752 -34.70 22.22 50.11
CA THR A 752 -34.56 23.44 50.94
C THR A 752 -33.11 23.91 51.09
N ASP A 753 -32.15 22.99 51.03
CA ASP A 753 -30.70 23.23 51.14
C ASP A 753 -29.97 23.02 49.80
N ASP A 754 -30.67 23.15 48.67
CA ASP A 754 -30.03 22.94 47.36
C ASP A 754 -28.93 23.98 47.11
N ARG A 755 -27.75 23.45 46.77
CA ARG A 755 -26.54 24.20 46.43
C ARG A 755 -26.08 23.96 45.00
N ARG A 756 -26.90 23.28 44.19
CA ARG A 756 -26.55 22.76 42.87
C ARG A 756 -27.17 23.57 41.75
N HIS A 757 -28.10 24.47 42.04
CA HIS A 757 -28.77 25.28 41.02
C HIS A 757 -28.74 26.76 41.36
N LEU A 758 -28.36 27.57 40.37
CA LEU A 758 -28.70 28.99 40.31
C LEU A 758 -29.91 29.14 39.40
N ILE A 759 -30.99 29.73 39.92
CA ILE A 759 -32.19 30.01 39.14
C ILE A 759 -32.17 31.47 38.69
N CYS A 760 -32.19 31.69 37.38
CA CYS A 760 -32.28 33.00 36.74
C CYS A 760 -33.68 33.15 36.13
N ALA A 761 -34.49 34.02 36.75
CA ALA A 761 -35.71 34.53 36.13
C ALA A 761 -35.32 35.65 35.16
N CYS A 762 -35.19 35.31 33.88
CA CYS A 762 -34.68 36.19 32.85
C CYS A 762 -35.68 37.31 32.52
N LYS A 763 -35.17 38.53 32.35
CA LYS A 763 -35.97 39.70 31.99
C LYS A 763 -36.11 39.83 30.48
N THR A 764 -37.31 40.12 30.00
CA THR A 764 -37.53 40.46 28.58
C THR A 764 -37.09 41.91 28.32
N VAL A 765 -35.90 42.07 27.74
CA VAL A 765 -35.38 43.38 27.27
C VAL A 765 -35.61 43.53 25.76
N HIS A 766 -35.18 42.51 25.00
CA HIS A 766 -35.50 42.32 23.58
C HIS A 766 -36.25 40.99 23.42
N GLN A 767 -37.22 40.91 22.52
CA GLN A 767 -37.94 39.68 22.23
C GLN A 767 -38.31 39.56 20.75
N VAL A 768 -37.77 38.55 20.07
CA VAL A 768 -38.22 38.21 18.72
C VAL A 768 -39.61 37.56 18.79
N THR A 769 -40.62 38.27 18.28
CA THR A 769 -41.98 37.77 18.07
C THR A 769 -42.48 38.12 16.66
N GLU A 770 -43.64 37.60 16.24
CA GLU A 770 -44.23 38.02 14.95
C GLU A 770 -44.51 39.54 14.89
N GLU A 771 -44.71 40.17 16.05
CA GLU A 771 -45.03 41.60 16.21
C GLU A 771 -43.79 42.50 16.37
N HIS A 772 -42.65 41.96 16.83
CA HIS A 772 -41.39 42.70 17.05
C HIS A 772 -40.26 42.14 16.20
N LYS A 773 -40.32 42.39 14.88
CA LYS A 773 -39.26 41.98 13.93
C LYS A 773 -37.97 42.80 14.05
N GLU A 774 -38.01 43.99 14.64
CA GLU A 774 -36.86 44.90 14.78
C GLU A 774 -35.81 44.35 15.76
N ASP A 775 -36.20 43.53 16.75
CA ASP A 775 -35.27 42.86 17.66
C ASP A 775 -34.43 41.77 16.96
N VAL A 776 -34.80 41.37 15.74
CA VAL A 776 -33.97 40.49 14.90
C VAL A 776 -32.66 41.18 14.53
N ASP A 777 -32.69 42.49 14.26
CA ASP A 777 -31.51 43.26 13.91
C ASP A 777 -30.54 43.37 15.09
N TYR A 778 -31.06 43.59 16.30
CA TYR A 778 -30.26 43.54 17.54
C TYR A 778 -29.54 42.21 17.70
N PHE A 779 -30.24 41.07 17.56
CA PHE A 779 -29.59 39.76 17.72
C PHE A 779 -28.64 39.41 16.57
N ASN A 780 -28.85 39.96 15.37
CA ASN A 780 -27.91 39.86 14.26
C ASN A 780 -26.63 40.65 14.54
N GLU A 781 -26.76 41.90 14.98
CA GLU A 781 -25.63 42.76 15.36
C GLU A 781 -24.85 42.16 16.53
N LEU A 782 -25.55 41.69 17.57
CA LEU A 782 -24.96 40.95 18.68
C LEU A 782 -24.13 39.76 18.15
N SER A 783 -24.70 38.93 17.29
CA SER A 783 -23.99 37.76 16.76
C SER A 783 -22.77 38.17 15.93
N GLN A 784 -22.86 39.24 15.15
CA GLN A 784 -21.75 39.78 14.35
C GLN A 784 -20.63 40.36 15.21
N SER A 785 -20.96 41.01 16.34
CA SER A 785 -20.00 41.69 17.21
C SER A 785 -18.87 40.80 17.72
N TYR A 786 -19.14 39.50 17.94
CA TYR A 786 -18.16 38.53 18.44
C TYR A 786 -17.81 37.42 17.44
N THR A 787 -18.24 37.52 16.17
CA THR A 787 -17.90 36.56 15.11
C THR A 787 -17.06 37.13 13.96
N GLN A 788 -16.97 38.46 13.84
CA GLN A 788 -16.02 39.16 12.98
C GLN A 788 -14.66 39.30 13.67
#